data_AF-A0A975JDD8-F1
#
_entry.id   AF-A0A975JDD8-F1
#
_cell.length_a   1.000
_cell.length_b   1.000
_cell.length_c   1.000
_cell.angle_alpha   90.00
_cell.angle_beta   90.00
_cell.angle_gamma   90.00
#
_symmetry.space_group_name_H-M   'P 1'
#
loop_
_entity.id
_entity.type
_entity.pdbx_description
1 polymer ?
#
loop_
_entity_poly.entity_id
_entity_poly.type
_entity_poly.pdbx_seq_one_letter_code
_entity_poly.pdbx_strand_id
1 'polypeptide(L)'
;MMRPWIFGIGLALIGTTALAEALEVRSGDHASFSRLTLPLSNGTSWNAVRDGNRIRITIVGHADGFETASVFQRMQRTRVTDIETSDDTVTVSLACPCEAATLVSGGLLVIDVGDRDTALAGQPLGPAEPEAAVMQVRTPLTQPKAQTVLPWIGSGRSFPLPAQSASEPVAEKPIPDTPEDRTALLREISSSLASEVAAAASNGLLDVDVSAPLPRDADEPPSPTVVTATPPELTAADHGIGAHLRITDSMDRPSGNRRASGQDPICNGGDAYSVETFAGEGSFGAQISQRRDTLFNARDQLNHDAAIALAKTYIYFGFGAEALSVLRLDASIPPENAGLVALATILERGRLDVPNPLGNLSNCDGDVALWAVLGFKEIPTETQINTPAALRALNRLPSHLRQFLAPELSTRLLAYGDSGGAAAALRSVERLPEGLTPTGDLAKAALAMHNGAPAKNMLDTVINSNSERSPEALLKLVNATLAADRPLTYETATLVEAYAQELRGTEIGNQLRKTQVLAFSQSASFDEAFAKLETLLPALSLDEARSMREAVLVRLTDHADDFTFLDHIFAQDFDSFSDITTAGKIRLGERLMDLGFAAQVQRLMATVPDRPRRADRQLLSARAAIGLQQPFQALADLVEIEGPQAALLRAQATEMTGSYAEASALFEGMQANEEALRTALLSENWQDLISADAPAFGAATRVAAGQTSPAAAQDAGPLGLADAALTESAAARAALDTLLNDPILLISGGIDTE
;
A
#
# COMPACT_ATOMS: atom_id res chain seq x y z
N MET A 1 66.86 -33.59 -8.30
CA MET A 1 67.45 -32.32 -8.79
C MET A 1 66.31 -31.39 -9.21
N MET A 2 66.18 -30.27 -8.49
CA MET A 2 65.61 -28.95 -8.83
C MET A 2 64.21 -28.82 -9.50
N ARG A 3 63.26 -28.38 -8.65
CA ARG A 3 61.97 -27.64 -8.80
C ARG A 3 61.55 -27.07 -10.17
N PRO A 4 60.23 -27.11 -10.47
CA PRO A 4 59.51 -26.10 -11.24
C PRO A 4 58.49 -25.38 -10.34
N TRP A 5 58.85 -24.21 -9.82
CA TRP A 5 57.93 -23.17 -9.35
C TRP A 5 58.40 -21.91 -10.06
N ILE A 6 57.57 -21.33 -10.93
CA ILE A 6 57.54 -19.94 -11.46
C ILE A 6 56.75 -20.02 -12.77
N PHE A 7 55.41 -20.01 -12.69
CA PHE A 7 54.51 -19.59 -13.79
C PHE A 7 53.10 -19.33 -13.24
N GLY A 8 53.02 -18.63 -12.10
CA GLY A 8 51.75 -18.36 -11.41
C GLY A 8 51.57 -16.92 -10.92
N ILE A 9 52.42 -15.97 -11.34
CA ILE A 9 52.38 -14.58 -10.83
C ILE A 9 52.48 -13.62 -12.03
N GLY A 10 51.46 -13.61 -12.87
CA GLY A 10 51.32 -12.64 -13.98
C GLY A 10 49.89 -12.15 -14.22
N LEU A 11 48.92 -12.65 -13.46
CA LEU A 11 47.49 -12.36 -13.66
C LEU A 11 46.78 -11.99 -12.34
N ALA A 12 47.43 -11.16 -11.51
CA ALA A 12 46.90 -10.68 -10.23
C ALA A 12 47.32 -9.23 -9.94
N LEU A 13 47.36 -8.36 -10.96
CA LEU A 13 47.73 -6.95 -10.83
C LEU A 13 46.92 -6.04 -11.77
N ILE A 14 45.64 -6.35 -11.97
CA ILE A 14 44.64 -5.35 -12.31
C ILE A 14 44.00 -4.96 -10.98
N GLY A 15 44.70 -4.12 -10.22
CA GLY A 15 44.11 -3.45 -9.07
C GLY A 15 43.05 -2.50 -9.61
N THR A 16 41.79 -2.81 -9.35
CA THR A 16 40.69 -1.84 -9.43
C THR A 16 41.01 -0.71 -8.46
N THR A 17 41.52 0.40 -8.98
CA THR A 17 41.37 1.68 -8.33
C THR A 17 39.88 2.01 -8.40
N ALA A 18 39.17 1.78 -7.29
CA ALA A 18 37.89 2.42 -7.07
C ALA A 18 38.19 3.93 -7.02
N LEU A 19 37.99 4.63 -8.14
CA LEU A 19 37.90 6.07 -8.12
C LEU A 19 36.62 6.38 -7.35
N ALA A 20 36.77 6.90 -6.14
CA ALA A 20 35.67 7.44 -5.38
C ALA A 20 35.08 8.62 -6.18
N GLU A 21 33.76 8.62 -6.31
CA GLU A 21 33.03 9.52 -7.21
C GLU A 21 32.84 10.88 -6.52
N ALA A 22 33.32 11.95 -7.14
CA ALA A 22 33.13 13.32 -6.64
C ALA A 22 31.63 13.63 -6.51
N LEU A 23 31.24 14.36 -5.45
CA LEU A 23 29.83 14.70 -5.23
C LEU A 23 29.37 15.74 -6.26
N GLU A 24 28.34 15.40 -7.05
CA GLU A 24 27.78 16.31 -8.05
C GLU A 24 27.02 17.47 -7.38
N VAL A 25 27.43 18.71 -7.68
CA VAL A 25 26.70 19.93 -7.29
C VAL A 25 25.73 20.29 -8.41
N ARG A 26 24.43 20.24 -8.12
CA ARG A 26 23.38 20.62 -9.07
C ARG A 26 22.83 22.00 -8.75
N SER A 27 22.32 22.67 -9.78
CA SER A 27 21.79 24.03 -9.70
C SER A 27 20.43 24.18 -10.37
N GLY A 28 19.67 25.19 -9.93
CA GLY A 28 18.44 25.63 -10.60
C GLY A 28 18.10 27.07 -10.23
N ASP A 29 17.56 27.81 -11.20
CA ASP A 29 17.08 29.19 -10.98
C ASP A 29 15.57 29.25 -10.83
N HIS A 30 15.14 30.08 -9.89
CA HIS A 30 13.76 30.49 -9.70
C HIS A 30 13.66 32.02 -9.80
N ALA A 31 12.42 32.53 -9.86
CA ALA A 31 12.17 33.95 -10.06
C ALA A 31 12.83 34.85 -8.99
N SER A 32 12.82 34.43 -7.71
CA SER A 32 13.33 35.22 -6.58
C SER A 32 14.57 34.64 -5.89
N PHE A 33 14.99 33.41 -6.23
CA PHE A 33 16.16 32.76 -5.62
C PHE A 33 16.81 31.76 -6.56
N SER A 34 18.09 31.48 -6.32
CA SER A 34 18.87 30.43 -6.99
C SER A 34 19.14 29.31 -5.99
N ARG A 35 19.03 28.06 -6.42
CA ARG A 35 19.19 26.86 -5.59
C ARG A 35 20.40 26.05 -6.01
N LEU A 36 21.21 25.64 -5.04
CA LEU A 36 22.27 24.64 -5.19
C LEU A 36 21.92 23.42 -4.34
N THR A 37 22.20 22.22 -4.84
CA THR A 37 21.97 20.97 -4.12
C THR A 37 23.17 20.05 -4.19
N LEU A 38 23.54 19.47 -3.05
CA LEU A 38 24.59 18.46 -2.93
C LEU A 38 24.00 17.17 -2.35
N PRO A 39 24.34 15.98 -2.86
CA PRO A 39 23.96 14.72 -2.23
C PRO A 39 24.59 14.60 -0.84
N LEU A 40 23.78 14.23 0.14
CA LEU A 40 24.16 14.08 1.54
C LEU A 40 23.59 12.77 2.11
N SER A 41 24.47 11.80 2.35
CA SER A 41 24.11 10.52 2.97
C SER A 41 23.56 10.70 4.38
N ASN A 42 22.64 9.82 4.78
CA ASN A 42 22.02 9.87 6.11
C ASN A 42 23.09 9.74 7.22
N GLY A 43 23.13 10.72 8.13
CA GLY A 43 24.06 10.75 9.26
C GLY A 43 25.38 11.48 9.00
N THR A 44 25.64 11.96 7.78
CA THR A 44 26.83 12.77 7.48
C THR A 44 26.73 14.14 8.16
N SER A 45 27.74 14.49 8.96
CA SER A 45 27.83 15.82 9.59
C SER A 45 28.31 16.86 8.58
N TRP A 46 27.73 18.04 8.58
CA TRP A 46 28.11 19.14 7.69
C TRP A 46 27.97 20.48 8.41
N ASN A 47 28.65 21.49 7.90
CA ASN A 47 28.58 22.86 8.39
C ASN A 47 28.45 23.84 7.22
N ALA A 48 27.65 24.89 7.38
CA ALA A 48 27.55 25.97 6.40
C ALA A 48 27.71 27.31 7.12
N VAL A 49 28.65 28.12 6.65
CA VAL A 49 29.00 29.40 7.24
C VAL A 49 29.00 30.46 6.15
N ARG A 50 28.35 31.59 6.39
CA ARG A 50 28.40 32.74 5.49
C ARG A 50 29.47 33.73 5.97
N ASP A 51 30.49 33.96 5.15
CA ASP A 51 31.53 34.94 5.39
C ASP A 51 31.41 36.08 4.37
N GLY A 52 30.75 37.17 4.79
CA GLY A 52 30.43 38.30 3.93
C GLY A 52 29.65 37.90 2.68
N ASN A 53 30.31 37.98 1.53
CA ASN A 53 29.75 37.68 0.21
C ASN A 53 30.07 36.25 -0.28
N ARG A 54 30.54 35.38 0.62
CA ARG A 54 30.84 33.97 0.34
C ARG A 54 30.08 33.06 1.30
N ILE A 55 29.67 31.90 0.82
CA ILE A 55 29.11 30.83 1.63
C ILE A 55 30.08 29.65 1.55
N ARG A 56 30.56 29.18 2.70
CA ARG A 56 31.42 28.01 2.80
C ARG A 56 30.63 26.84 3.37
N ILE A 57 30.54 25.76 2.62
CA ILE A 57 29.90 24.50 3.02
C ILE A 57 30.98 23.45 3.17
N THR A 58 31.08 22.82 4.34
CA THR A 58 32.05 21.75 4.64
C THR A 58 31.30 20.48 4.99
N ILE A 59 31.61 19.38 4.31
CA ILE A 59 31.06 18.05 4.59
C ILE A 59 32.09 17.25 5.38
N VAL A 60 31.80 16.95 6.64
CA VAL A 60 32.74 16.30 7.55
C VAL A 60 32.96 14.84 7.11
N GLY A 61 34.21 14.50 6.83
CA GLY A 61 34.61 13.15 6.41
C GLY A 61 34.49 12.89 4.91
N HIS A 62 34.18 13.90 4.10
CA HIS A 62 34.30 13.85 2.64
C HIS A 62 35.72 14.19 2.21
N ALA A 63 36.27 13.49 1.22
CA ALA A 63 37.62 13.75 0.70
C ALA A 63 37.75 13.59 -0.82
N ASP A 64 36.65 13.26 -1.51
CA ASP A 64 36.67 12.88 -2.93
C ASP A 64 36.31 14.06 -3.85
N GLY A 65 36.21 15.27 -3.30
CA GLY A 65 35.95 16.50 -4.05
C GLY A 65 34.52 16.64 -4.57
N PHE A 66 34.29 17.69 -5.36
CA PHE A 66 32.97 18.08 -5.86
C PHE A 66 33.02 18.38 -7.35
N GLU A 67 31.98 17.98 -8.07
CA GLU A 67 31.83 18.31 -9.49
C GLU A 67 30.83 19.46 -9.69
N THR A 68 31.25 20.50 -10.42
CA THR A 68 30.54 21.77 -10.60
C THR A 68 30.37 22.22 -12.04
N ALA A 69 30.86 21.49 -13.07
CA ALA A 69 30.84 21.98 -14.45
C ALA A 69 29.43 22.22 -15.02
N SER A 70 28.41 21.53 -14.49
CA SER A 70 27.01 21.70 -14.90
C SER A 70 26.29 22.87 -14.22
N VAL A 71 26.88 23.47 -13.16
CA VAL A 71 26.17 24.46 -12.34
C VAL A 71 25.77 25.70 -13.14
N PHE A 72 26.70 26.31 -13.86
CA PHE A 72 26.42 27.53 -14.64
C PHE A 72 25.81 27.25 -16.02
N GLN A 73 25.55 25.98 -16.36
CA GLN A 73 24.72 25.64 -17.51
C GLN A 73 23.23 25.83 -17.20
N ARG A 74 22.84 25.70 -15.93
CA ARG A 74 21.45 25.72 -15.45
C ARG A 74 21.11 26.84 -14.47
N MET A 75 22.10 27.69 -14.16
CA MET A 75 21.97 28.85 -13.27
C MET A 75 22.64 30.07 -13.88
N GLN A 76 21.96 31.21 -13.83
CA GLN A 76 22.45 32.51 -14.21
C GLN A 76 23.38 33.07 -13.13
N ARG A 77 24.39 33.85 -13.54
CA ARG A 77 25.35 34.49 -12.62
C ARG A 77 24.81 35.76 -11.95
N THR A 78 23.50 35.86 -11.74
CA THR A 78 22.82 37.03 -11.15
C THR A 78 22.86 37.04 -9.62
N ARG A 79 22.90 35.86 -8.97
CA ARG A 79 22.97 35.71 -7.51
C ARG A 79 24.24 35.03 -7.04
N VAL A 80 24.65 33.99 -7.77
CA VAL A 80 25.89 33.26 -7.53
C VAL A 80 26.86 33.61 -8.64
N THR A 81 27.98 34.26 -8.30
CA THR A 81 29.00 34.64 -9.27
C THR A 81 29.94 33.50 -9.58
N ASP A 82 30.29 32.67 -8.60
CA ASP A 82 31.31 31.62 -8.77
C ASP A 82 31.19 30.52 -7.72
N ILE A 83 31.71 29.34 -8.02
CA ILE A 83 31.80 28.21 -7.08
C ILE A 83 33.21 27.64 -7.13
N GLU A 84 33.90 27.68 -5.99
CA GLU A 84 35.23 27.12 -5.79
C GLU A 84 35.10 25.85 -4.92
N THR A 85 35.83 24.79 -5.26
CA THR A 85 35.76 23.51 -4.54
C THR A 85 37.12 23.06 -4.04
N SER A 86 37.11 22.33 -2.93
CA SER A 86 38.23 21.59 -2.35
C SER A 86 37.75 20.16 -2.06
N ASP A 87 38.58 19.33 -1.40
CA ASP A 87 38.29 17.92 -1.16
C ASP A 87 37.03 17.73 -0.30
N ASP A 88 36.81 18.60 0.71
CA ASP A 88 35.72 18.52 1.68
C ASP A 88 34.79 19.75 1.72
N THR A 89 35.15 20.80 0.95
CA THR A 89 34.54 22.13 1.07
C THR A 89 34.11 22.70 -0.28
N VAL A 90 32.91 23.28 -0.32
CA VAL A 90 32.38 24.08 -1.44
C VAL A 90 32.21 25.53 -1.00
N THR A 91 32.82 26.47 -1.73
CA THR A 91 32.73 27.91 -1.49
C THR A 91 31.95 28.59 -2.61
N VAL A 92 30.81 29.16 -2.28
CA VAL A 92 29.91 29.86 -3.22
C VAL A 92 30.09 31.37 -3.07
N SER A 93 30.48 32.05 -4.15
CA SER A 93 30.60 33.51 -4.19
C SER A 93 29.28 34.14 -4.66
N LEU A 94 28.80 35.16 -3.95
CA LEU A 94 27.53 35.82 -4.24
C LEU A 94 27.74 37.08 -5.11
N ALA A 95 26.72 37.49 -5.87
CA ALA A 95 26.75 38.68 -6.75
C ALA A 95 26.10 39.92 -6.12
N CYS A 96 25.42 39.73 -4.99
CA CYS A 96 24.45 40.65 -4.42
C CYS A 96 24.46 40.56 -2.88
N PRO A 97 23.92 41.56 -2.16
CA PRO A 97 23.63 41.46 -0.72
C PRO A 97 22.40 40.57 -0.46
N CYS A 98 22.38 39.40 -1.09
CA CYS A 98 21.31 38.42 -1.07
C CYS A 98 21.24 37.69 0.28
N GLU A 99 20.10 37.10 0.59
CA GLU A 99 19.93 36.24 1.75
C GLU A 99 20.24 34.80 1.36
N ALA A 100 20.72 34.00 2.31
CA ALA A 100 21.04 32.61 2.07
C ALA A 100 20.51 31.73 3.18
N ALA A 101 19.99 30.56 2.83
CA ALA A 101 19.45 29.61 3.77
C ALA A 101 19.82 28.17 3.36
N THR A 102 19.93 27.28 4.34
CA THR A 102 20.22 25.86 4.12
C THR A 102 19.15 24.97 4.71
N LEU A 103 18.87 23.84 4.04
CA LEU A 103 17.99 22.80 4.56
C LEU A 103 18.42 21.44 4.03
N VAL A 104 18.08 20.37 4.75
CA VAL A 104 18.26 19.00 4.29
C VAL A 104 16.90 18.43 3.91
N SER A 105 16.77 17.93 2.68
CA SER A 105 15.53 17.35 2.16
C SER A 105 15.84 16.19 1.23
N GLY A 106 15.27 15.01 1.49
CA GLY A 106 15.37 13.85 0.60
C GLY A 106 16.81 13.36 0.34
N GLY A 107 17.71 13.45 1.32
CA GLY A 107 19.12 13.09 1.15
C GLY A 107 19.93 14.12 0.35
N LEU A 108 19.43 15.34 0.21
CA LEU A 108 20.14 16.46 -0.41
C LEU A 108 20.33 17.59 0.62
N LEU A 109 21.53 18.17 0.65
CA LEU A 109 21.79 19.46 1.25
C LEU A 109 21.45 20.55 0.22
N VAL A 110 20.44 21.36 0.54
CA VAL A 110 19.93 22.43 -0.31
C VAL A 110 20.42 23.78 0.22
N ILE A 111 20.99 24.59 -0.65
CA ILE A 111 21.40 25.98 -0.37
C ILE A 111 20.62 26.90 -1.29
N ASP A 112 19.78 27.75 -0.70
CA ASP A 112 19.03 28.78 -1.42
C ASP A 112 19.68 30.14 -1.24
N VAL A 113 19.85 30.88 -2.33
CA VAL A 113 20.34 32.26 -2.36
C VAL A 113 19.24 33.14 -2.97
N GLY A 114 18.55 33.91 -2.13
CA GLY A 114 17.42 34.75 -2.51
C GLY A 114 17.75 36.24 -2.56
N ASP A 115 16.96 37.00 -3.32
CA ASP A 115 16.93 38.46 -3.17
C ASP A 115 16.61 38.86 -1.73
N ARG A 116 16.96 40.09 -1.35
CA ARG A 116 16.58 40.64 -0.04
C ARG A 116 15.07 40.52 0.18
N ASP A 117 14.68 40.17 1.41
CA ASP A 117 13.28 39.97 1.80
C ASP A 117 12.56 38.79 1.11
N THR A 118 13.29 37.93 0.38
CA THR A 118 12.73 36.69 -0.16
C THR A 118 12.57 35.67 0.97
N ALA A 119 11.36 35.17 1.18
CA ALA A 119 11.12 34.08 2.13
C ALA A 119 11.79 32.78 1.64
N LEU A 120 12.87 32.38 2.31
CA LEU A 120 13.58 31.13 2.05
C LEU A 120 13.11 30.03 3.02
N ALA A 121 13.00 28.80 2.52
CA ALA A 121 12.43 27.68 3.28
C ALA A 121 13.39 27.09 4.33
N GLY A 122 14.68 27.42 4.28
CA GLY A 122 15.73 26.84 5.13
C GLY A 122 16.12 27.70 6.34
N GLN A 123 17.06 27.18 7.13
CA GLN A 123 17.68 27.93 8.22
C GLN A 123 18.55 29.06 7.64
N PRO A 124 18.33 30.33 8.03
CA PRO A 124 19.10 31.45 7.49
C PRO A 124 20.56 31.38 7.93
N LEU A 125 21.48 31.63 7.00
CA LEU A 125 22.92 31.71 7.25
C LEU A 125 23.28 33.13 7.72
N GLY A 126 23.60 33.26 9.01
CA GLY A 126 24.14 34.50 9.59
C GLY A 126 25.62 34.74 9.24
N PRO A 127 26.13 35.98 9.39
CA PRO A 127 27.56 36.26 9.19
C PRO A 127 28.42 35.50 10.20
N ALA A 128 29.55 34.95 9.72
CA ALA A 128 30.55 34.28 10.52
C ALA A 128 31.11 35.22 11.60
N GLU A 129 30.97 34.87 12.88
CA GLU A 129 31.79 35.49 13.91
C GLU A 129 33.23 34.99 13.78
N PRO A 130 34.25 35.88 13.86
CA PRO A 130 35.63 35.48 13.72
C PRO A 130 36.07 34.59 14.89
N GLU A 131 36.70 33.47 14.54
CA GLU A 131 37.28 32.48 15.46
C GLU A 131 38.37 33.14 16.31
N ALA A 132 38.03 33.51 17.55
CA ALA A 132 38.95 34.07 18.52
C ALA A 132 39.84 32.98 19.13
N ALA A 133 41.15 33.22 19.08
CA ALA A 133 42.22 32.37 19.58
C ALA A 133 41.97 31.78 20.98
N VAL A 134 42.32 30.51 21.12
CA VAL A 134 42.39 29.78 22.39
C VAL A 134 43.49 30.36 23.28
N MET A 135 43.13 31.00 24.41
CA MET A 135 43.88 30.82 25.67
C MET A 135 43.08 31.21 26.92
N GLN A 136 42.73 30.16 27.68
CA GLN A 136 42.60 30.01 29.14
C GLN A 136 41.69 30.92 29.98
N VAL A 137 40.57 30.30 30.37
CA VAL A 137 39.98 30.19 31.73
C VAL A 137 40.02 31.43 32.64
N ARG A 138 38.83 32.00 32.88
CA ARG A 138 38.19 32.11 34.22
C ARG A 138 36.72 32.55 34.05
N THR A 139 35.82 31.80 34.70
CA THR A 139 34.38 32.07 34.91
C THR A 139 34.12 33.46 35.51
N PRO A 140 32.86 34.00 35.55
CA PRO A 140 31.57 33.38 35.21
C PRO A 140 30.66 34.24 34.29
N LEU A 141 29.92 33.62 33.38
CA LEU A 141 28.75 34.26 32.76
C LEU A 141 27.47 33.72 33.38
N THR A 142 26.94 34.56 34.26
CA THR A 142 25.51 34.69 34.52
C THR A 142 24.79 34.95 33.20
N GLN A 143 23.92 34.03 32.79
CA GLN A 143 22.82 34.30 31.88
C GLN A 143 21.49 34.12 32.60
N PRO A 144 20.46 34.88 32.21
CA PRO A 144 19.24 35.06 32.98
C PRO A 144 18.32 33.85 32.83
N LYS A 145 17.94 33.25 33.97
CA LYS A 145 16.86 32.27 34.05
C LYS A 145 15.52 32.99 33.92
N ALA A 146 14.79 32.71 32.84
CA ALA A 146 13.34 32.65 32.94
C ALA A 146 13.00 31.53 33.93
N GLN A 147 12.35 31.93 35.01
CA GLN A 147 11.98 31.05 36.11
C GLN A 147 10.77 30.21 35.69
N THR A 148 10.94 28.90 35.68
CA THR A 148 9.87 28.04 36.20
C THR A 148 10.55 26.93 36.99
N VAL A 149 10.36 27.03 38.30
CA VAL A 149 10.81 26.10 39.31
C VAL A 149 9.88 24.90 39.28
N LEU A 150 10.42 23.71 39.07
CA LEU A 150 9.88 22.51 39.71
C LEU A 150 11.01 21.81 40.48
N PRO A 151 10.73 21.34 41.70
CA PRO A 151 11.73 20.94 42.65
C PRO A 151 12.31 19.56 42.35
N TRP A 152 13.59 19.50 42.62
CA TRP A 152 14.50 18.38 42.65
C TRP A 152 14.13 17.33 43.71
N ILE A 153 14.05 16.05 43.32
CA ILE A 153 14.62 14.87 43.99
C ILE A 153 14.93 13.89 42.84
N GLY A 154 16.10 13.30 42.64
CA GLY A 154 17.33 13.20 43.38
C GLY A 154 18.12 12.05 42.74
N SER A 155 19.40 12.29 42.47
CA SER A 155 20.45 11.28 42.53
C SER A 155 20.40 10.13 41.52
N GLY A 156 21.01 10.40 40.36
CA GLY A 156 22.11 9.60 39.79
C GLY A 156 22.02 8.08 39.83
N ARG A 157 21.89 7.49 38.64
CA ARG A 157 22.73 6.36 38.20
C ARG A 157 22.69 6.29 36.67
N SER A 158 23.88 6.29 36.09
CA SER A 158 24.13 6.08 34.67
C SER A 158 23.55 4.73 34.25
N PHE A 159 22.67 4.72 33.25
CA PHE A 159 22.29 3.50 32.54
C PHE A 159 23.32 3.23 31.45
N PRO A 160 24.03 2.09 31.45
CA PRO A 160 24.79 1.63 30.29
C PRO A 160 23.81 1.16 29.21
N LEU A 161 24.10 1.52 27.96
CA LEU A 161 23.44 0.93 26.78
C LEU A 161 23.74 -0.57 26.70
N PRO A 162 22.78 -1.39 26.22
CA PRO A 162 22.87 -2.84 26.25
C PRO A 162 23.86 -3.37 25.21
N ALA A 163 24.84 -4.15 25.67
CA ALA A 163 25.63 -5.04 24.83
C ALA A 163 24.83 -6.29 24.49
N GLN A 164 24.96 -6.72 23.23
CA GLN A 164 24.34 -7.92 22.65
C GLN A 164 24.76 -9.18 23.44
N SER A 165 23.78 -9.94 23.93
CA SER A 165 24.02 -11.26 24.54
C SER A 165 24.32 -12.29 23.45
N ALA A 166 25.58 -12.69 23.38
CA ALA A 166 25.98 -13.99 22.89
C ALA A 166 25.56 -15.08 23.90
N SER A 167 25.16 -16.23 23.37
CA SER A 167 24.75 -17.44 24.08
C SER A 167 25.85 -17.98 24.99
N GLU A 168 25.52 -18.27 26.25
CA GLU A 168 26.37 -19.06 27.17
C GLU A 168 25.67 -20.34 27.65
N PRO A 169 26.44 -21.37 28.03
CA PRO A 169 26.01 -22.76 28.07
C PRO A 169 25.30 -23.16 29.37
N VAL A 170 24.54 -24.26 29.29
CA VAL A 170 23.85 -24.93 30.40
C VAL A 170 24.87 -25.35 31.48
N ALA A 171 24.74 -24.77 32.67
CA ALA A 171 25.44 -25.21 33.88
C ALA A 171 24.66 -26.34 34.56
N GLU A 172 25.33 -27.47 34.76
CA GLU A 172 24.86 -28.63 35.51
C GLU A 172 24.79 -28.31 37.01
N LYS A 173 23.65 -28.59 37.66
CA LYS A 173 23.44 -28.29 39.08
C LYS A 173 24.24 -29.27 39.97
N PRO A 174 24.90 -28.81 41.05
CA PRO A 174 25.62 -29.70 41.96
C PRO A 174 24.65 -30.52 42.82
N ILE A 175 25.02 -31.78 43.10
CA ILE A 175 24.33 -32.65 44.07
C ILE A 175 24.67 -32.15 45.49
N PRO A 176 23.68 -31.96 46.39
CA PRO A 176 23.94 -31.43 47.73
C PRO A 176 24.53 -32.49 48.69
N ASP A 177 25.55 -32.09 49.44
CA ASP A 177 26.38 -32.93 50.32
C ASP A 177 25.90 -33.03 51.79
N THR A 178 24.74 -32.44 52.14
CA THR A 178 24.23 -32.48 53.53
C THR A 178 23.00 -33.39 53.70
N PRO A 179 22.83 -34.07 54.85
CA PRO A 179 21.66 -34.91 55.11
C PRO A 179 20.32 -34.14 55.05
N GLU A 180 20.32 -32.87 55.45
CA GLU A 180 19.12 -32.01 55.47
C GLU A 180 18.70 -31.62 54.05
N ASP A 181 19.63 -31.23 53.19
CA ASP A 181 19.37 -30.88 51.78
C ASP A 181 18.92 -32.09 50.97
N ARG A 182 19.47 -33.28 51.26
CA ARG A 182 19.03 -34.52 50.62
C ARG A 182 17.59 -34.88 51.02
N THR A 183 17.18 -34.57 52.24
CA THR A 183 15.80 -34.82 52.72
C THR A 183 14.80 -33.83 52.11
N ALA A 184 15.22 -32.57 51.91
CA ALA A 184 14.44 -31.56 51.20
C ALA A 184 14.28 -31.92 49.71
N LEU A 185 15.37 -32.32 49.05
CA LEU A 185 15.35 -32.77 47.65
C LEU A 185 14.49 -34.02 47.46
N LEU A 186 14.53 -34.98 48.38
CA LEU A 186 13.69 -36.17 48.33
C LEU A 186 12.20 -35.85 48.56
N ARG A 187 11.86 -34.82 49.36
CA ARG A 187 10.48 -34.32 49.47
C ARG A 187 10.02 -33.58 48.22
N GLU A 188 10.89 -32.81 47.60
CA GLU A 188 10.57 -32.09 46.37
C GLU A 188 10.32 -33.08 45.22
N ILE A 189 11.20 -34.07 45.07
CA ILE A 189 11.05 -35.15 44.08
C ILE A 189 9.81 -36.00 44.38
N SER A 190 9.53 -36.34 45.64
CA SER A 190 8.33 -37.13 45.97
C SER A 190 7.04 -36.35 45.73
N SER A 191 7.02 -35.03 45.98
CA SER A 191 5.86 -34.18 45.69
C SER A 191 5.64 -33.98 44.19
N SER A 192 6.71 -33.85 43.40
CA SER A 192 6.63 -33.75 41.95
C SER A 192 6.14 -35.05 41.32
N LEU A 193 6.69 -36.19 41.78
CA LEU A 193 6.27 -37.51 41.32
C LEU A 193 4.81 -37.82 41.71
N ALA A 194 4.38 -37.44 42.92
CA ALA A 194 2.98 -37.60 43.34
C ALA A 194 2.02 -36.74 42.49
N SER A 195 2.43 -35.52 42.13
CA SER A 195 1.65 -34.63 41.25
C SER A 195 1.55 -35.18 39.83
N GLU A 196 2.63 -35.73 39.29
CA GLU A 196 2.65 -36.30 37.93
C GLU A 196 1.85 -37.62 37.85
N VAL A 197 1.95 -38.47 38.88
CA VAL A 197 1.13 -39.70 38.97
C VAL A 197 -0.35 -39.38 39.15
N ALA A 198 -0.70 -38.37 39.96
CA ALA A 198 -2.09 -37.93 40.14
C ALA A 198 -2.67 -37.29 38.86
N ALA A 199 -1.86 -36.54 38.11
CA ALA A 199 -2.25 -36.01 36.81
C ALA A 199 -2.42 -37.13 35.76
N ALA A 200 -1.55 -38.14 35.75
CA ALA A 200 -1.66 -39.29 34.85
C ALA A 200 -2.89 -40.17 35.17
N ALA A 201 -3.23 -40.36 36.44
CA ALA A 201 -4.45 -41.05 36.86
C ALA A 201 -5.73 -40.26 36.52
N SER A 202 -5.73 -38.94 36.71
CA SER A 202 -6.88 -38.07 36.40
C SER A 202 -7.14 -37.93 34.89
N ASN A 203 -6.11 -38.14 34.07
CA ASN A 203 -6.21 -38.17 32.61
C ASN A 203 -6.46 -39.59 32.06
N GLY A 204 -6.70 -40.59 32.92
CA GLY A 204 -7.02 -41.97 32.51
C GLY A 204 -5.84 -42.74 31.91
N LEU A 205 -4.60 -42.27 32.12
CA LEU A 205 -3.38 -42.89 31.59
C LEU A 205 -2.82 -43.99 32.53
N LEU A 206 -3.34 -44.06 33.77
CA LEU A 206 -3.03 -45.08 34.77
C LEU A 206 -4.32 -45.65 35.35
N ASP A 207 -4.40 -46.97 35.48
CA ASP A 207 -5.52 -47.68 36.09
C ASP A 207 -5.14 -48.05 37.54
N VAL A 208 -5.95 -47.65 38.52
CA VAL A 208 -5.63 -47.81 39.95
C VAL A 208 -6.47 -48.95 40.53
N ASP A 209 -5.84 -50.07 40.87
CA ASP A 209 -6.49 -51.18 41.58
C ASP A 209 -6.63 -50.84 43.07
N VAL A 210 -7.86 -50.56 43.52
CA VAL A 210 -8.16 -50.21 44.92
C VAL A 210 -8.62 -51.45 45.68
N SER A 211 -7.68 -52.36 45.93
CA SER A 211 -7.88 -53.50 46.84
C SER A 211 -6.74 -53.61 47.86
N ALA A 212 -6.58 -52.59 48.72
CA ALA A 212 -5.77 -52.70 49.93
C ALA A 212 -6.31 -51.80 51.07
N PRO A 213 -6.46 -52.30 52.31
CA PRO A 213 -6.91 -51.49 53.44
C PRO A 213 -5.77 -50.60 53.97
N LEU A 214 -6.03 -49.30 54.13
CA LEU A 214 -5.06 -48.37 54.73
C LEU A 214 -5.05 -48.49 56.27
N PRO A 215 -3.86 -48.42 56.92
CA PRO A 215 -3.74 -48.43 58.38
C PRO A 215 -4.28 -47.14 59.00
N ARG A 216 -4.97 -47.26 60.13
CA ARG A 216 -5.33 -46.12 60.98
C ARG A 216 -4.19 -45.87 61.97
N ASP A 217 -3.53 -44.74 61.86
CA ASP A 217 -2.79 -44.17 62.99
C ASP A 217 -3.58 -43.03 63.62
N ALA A 218 -3.65 -43.11 64.94
CA ALA A 218 -4.39 -42.25 65.84
C ALA A 218 -3.46 -41.15 66.36
N ASP A 219 -3.79 -39.89 66.06
CA ASP A 219 -3.73 -38.75 66.99
C ASP A 219 -4.01 -37.45 66.21
N GLU A 220 -5.25 -36.96 66.29
CA GLU A 220 -5.57 -35.56 65.99
C GLU A 220 -6.67 -35.06 66.97
N PRO A 221 -6.38 -34.08 67.84
CA PRO A 221 -7.36 -33.45 68.73
C PRO A 221 -8.22 -32.37 68.01
N PRO A 222 -9.31 -31.89 68.64
CA PRO A 222 -10.61 -31.74 67.97
C PRO A 222 -10.85 -30.40 67.27
N SER A 223 -11.60 -30.46 66.16
CA SER A 223 -12.23 -29.32 65.49
C SER A 223 -13.41 -28.75 66.29
N PRO A 224 -13.66 -27.42 66.30
CA PRO A 224 -14.89 -26.87 66.83
C PRO A 224 -16.04 -26.97 65.81
N THR A 225 -17.04 -27.75 66.20
CA THR A 225 -18.50 -27.60 66.01
C THR A 225 -19.02 -27.00 64.69
N VAL A 226 -19.40 -27.88 63.76
CA VAL A 226 -20.37 -27.58 62.70
C VAL A 226 -21.78 -27.66 63.29
N VAL A 227 -22.49 -26.54 63.29
CA VAL A 227 -23.94 -26.52 63.54
C VAL A 227 -24.64 -27.04 62.29
N THR A 228 -25.32 -28.17 62.45
CA THR A 228 -26.27 -28.74 61.49
C THR A 228 -27.48 -27.82 61.35
N ALA A 229 -27.68 -27.28 60.14
CA ALA A 229 -28.98 -26.77 59.72
C ALA A 229 -29.57 -27.70 58.66
N THR A 230 -30.70 -28.30 59.02
CA THR A 230 -31.57 -29.14 58.19
C THR A 230 -32.03 -28.40 56.92
N PRO A 231 -32.11 -29.05 55.74
CA PRO A 231 -32.62 -28.40 54.53
C PRO A 231 -34.15 -28.25 54.60
N PRO A 232 -34.74 -27.10 54.19
CA PRO A 232 -36.16 -27.04 53.95
C PRO A 232 -36.53 -27.65 52.59
N GLU A 233 -37.67 -28.33 52.63
CA GLU A 233 -38.38 -29.03 51.58
C GLU A 233 -38.88 -28.06 50.49
N LEU A 234 -38.59 -28.37 49.22
CA LEU A 234 -39.02 -27.60 48.06
C LEU A 234 -40.51 -27.88 47.76
N THR A 235 -41.34 -26.85 47.86
CA THR A 235 -42.68 -26.85 47.26
C THR A 235 -42.59 -26.41 45.80
N ALA A 236 -43.12 -27.25 44.92
CA ALA A 236 -43.25 -26.97 43.50
C ALA A 236 -44.37 -25.95 43.24
N ALA A 237 -44.04 -24.87 42.52
CA ALA A 237 -45.01 -24.03 41.84
C ALA A 237 -44.58 -23.89 40.37
N ASP A 238 -45.37 -24.53 39.52
CA ASP A 238 -45.42 -24.42 38.07
C ASP A 238 -45.85 -23.00 37.66
N HIS A 239 -45.01 -22.25 36.93
CA HIS A 239 -45.39 -21.14 36.03
C HIS A 239 -44.28 -20.95 34.97
N GLY A 240 -44.67 -20.86 33.70
CA GLY A 240 -43.79 -20.99 32.54
C GLY A 240 -43.10 -19.74 31.98
N ILE A 241 -42.23 -20.05 31.01
CA ILE A 241 -41.64 -19.25 29.91
C ILE A 241 -40.69 -18.10 30.29
N GLY A 242 -39.40 -18.31 29.98
CA GLY A 242 -38.52 -17.27 29.44
C GLY A 242 -37.55 -16.60 30.42
N ALA A 243 -36.56 -17.33 30.94
CA ALA A 243 -35.33 -16.72 31.48
C ALA A 243 -34.17 -17.72 31.52
N HIS A 244 -33.06 -17.33 30.91
CA HIS A 244 -31.66 -17.70 31.18
C HIS A 244 -31.42 -18.83 32.20
N LEU A 245 -31.36 -20.08 31.74
CA LEU A 245 -30.77 -21.17 32.52
C LEU A 245 -29.33 -21.38 32.04
N ARG A 246 -28.35 -21.02 32.88
CA ARG A 246 -26.93 -21.38 32.70
C ARG A 246 -26.64 -22.56 33.60
N ILE A 247 -26.37 -23.72 33.01
CA ILE A 247 -25.91 -24.92 33.73
C ILE A 247 -24.39 -24.79 33.87
N THR A 248 -23.89 -24.73 35.11
CA THR A 248 -22.45 -24.79 35.42
C THR A 248 -22.13 -26.13 36.07
N ASP A 249 -21.20 -26.87 35.50
CA ASP A 249 -20.59 -28.07 36.09
C ASP A 249 -19.30 -27.69 36.86
N SER A 250 -18.79 -28.59 37.69
CA SER A 250 -17.57 -28.53 38.49
C SER A 250 -16.28 -28.28 37.68
N MET A 251 -16.37 -28.21 36.34
CA MET A 251 -15.31 -27.72 35.45
C MET A 251 -15.29 -26.20 35.25
N ASP A 252 -16.36 -25.47 35.59
CA ASP A 252 -16.48 -24.01 35.42
C ASP A 252 -16.00 -23.20 36.65
N ARG A 253 -15.36 -23.85 37.63
CA ARG A 253 -14.60 -23.14 38.66
C ARG A 253 -13.22 -22.78 38.08
N PRO A 254 -12.86 -21.48 37.94
CA PRO A 254 -11.48 -21.14 37.70
C PRO A 254 -10.68 -21.59 38.91
N SER A 255 -9.92 -22.67 38.75
CA SER A 255 -8.89 -23.07 39.67
C SER A 255 -7.87 -21.94 39.74
N GLY A 256 -8.02 -21.12 40.78
CA GLY A 256 -7.07 -20.09 41.18
C GLY A 256 -5.75 -20.76 41.54
N ASN A 257 -4.88 -20.86 40.54
CA ASN A 257 -3.44 -20.60 40.63
C ASN A 257 -2.82 -20.86 39.26
N ARG A 258 -3.09 -19.97 38.29
CA ARG A 258 -2.07 -19.73 37.27
C ARG A 258 -0.93 -19.00 37.96
N ARG A 259 0.23 -19.63 38.02
CA ARG A 259 1.48 -18.93 38.32
C ARG A 259 1.66 -17.88 37.23
N ALA A 260 1.39 -16.63 37.58
CA ALA A 260 1.67 -15.46 36.76
C ALA A 260 3.19 -15.37 36.55
N SER A 261 3.64 -15.71 35.35
CA SER A 261 4.92 -15.27 34.82
C SER A 261 4.62 -14.27 33.73
N GLY A 262 4.35 -13.04 34.17
CA GLY A 262 3.94 -11.89 33.38
C GLY A 262 3.18 -10.95 34.31
N GLN A 263 3.54 -9.68 34.37
CA GLN A 263 2.85 -8.69 35.22
C GLN A 263 1.41 -8.51 34.71
N ASP A 264 0.46 -9.28 35.24
CA ASP A 264 -0.95 -9.04 34.98
C ASP A 264 -1.29 -7.63 35.50
N PRO A 265 -1.89 -6.76 34.67
CA PRO A 265 -2.20 -5.41 35.07
C PRO A 265 -3.19 -5.42 36.23
N ILE A 266 -2.86 -4.71 37.31
CA ILE A 266 -3.80 -4.48 38.40
C ILE A 266 -4.91 -3.59 37.85
N CYS A 267 -6.09 -4.16 37.62
CA CYS A 267 -7.28 -3.46 37.16
C CYS A 267 -7.86 -2.56 38.25
N ASN A 268 -7.16 -1.46 38.56
CA ASN A 268 -7.64 -0.39 39.43
C ASN A 268 -8.45 0.59 38.59
N GLY A 269 -9.69 0.22 38.26
CA GLY A 269 -10.59 0.97 37.38
C GLY A 269 -11.92 1.32 38.05
N GLY A 270 -11.88 1.88 39.27
CA GLY A 270 -13.10 2.34 39.97
C GLY A 270 -13.79 3.53 39.29
N ASP A 271 -14.64 4.26 40.03
CA ASP A 271 -15.47 5.42 39.59
C ASP A 271 -14.71 6.55 38.87
N ALA A 272 -13.37 6.51 38.83
CA ALA A 272 -12.52 7.49 38.16
C ALA A 272 -12.70 7.57 36.64
N TYR A 273 -13.30 6.55 36.00
CA TYR A 273 -13.53 6.49 34.55
C TYR A 273 -15.01 6.52 34.14
N SER A 274 -15.92 6.58 35.12
CA SER A 274 -17.37 6.59 34.94
C SER A 274 -17.85 8.01 34.62
N VAL A 275 -17.57 8.46 33.39
CA VAL A 275 -17.83 9.82 32.92
C VAL A 275 -19.30 10.21 33.03
N GLU A 276 -20.24 9.27 32.97
CA GLU A 276 -21.67 9.52 33.16
C GLU A 276 -22.01 10.14 34.53
N THR A 277 -21.15 9.99 35.53
CA THR A 277 -21.32 10.55 36.88
C THR A 277 -20.68 11.92 37.07
N PHE A 278 -19.96 12.44 36.07
CA PHE A 278 -19.11 13.63 36.22
C PHE A 278 -19.89 14.95 36.23
N ALA A 279 -21.11 14.95 35.70
CA ALA A 279 -21.99 16.11 35.67
C ALA A 279 -23.37 15.77 36.25
N GLY A 280 -24.06 16.79 36.74
CA GLY A 280 -25.42 16.66 37.27
C GLY A 280 -26.48 16.98 36.22
N GLU A 281 -27.72 17.07 36.69
CA GLU A 281 -28.83 17.56 35.86
C GLU A 281 -28.73 19.08 35.67
N GLY A 282 -28.71 19.54 34.42
CA GLY A 282 -28.69 20.98 34.10
C GLY A 282 -27.98 21.30 32.78
N SER A 283 -28.18 22.51 32.28
CA SER A 283 -27.50 22.97 31.06
C SER A 283 -26.00 23.16 31.27
N PHE A 284 -25.22 23.06 30.19
CA PHE A 284 -23.78 23.33 30.19
C PHE A 284 -23.42 24.65 30.90
N GLY A 285 -24.09 25.75 30.52
CA GLY A 285 -23.81 27.06 31.08
C GLY A 285 -24.06 27.17 32.59
N ALA A 286 -25.12 26.55 33.10
CA ALA A 286 -25.43 26.58 34.53
C ALA A 286 -24.39 25.83 35.36
N GLN A 287 -24.02 24.62 34.92
CA GLN A 287 -23.06 23.78 35.65
C GLN A 287 -21.65 24.38 35.63
N ILE A 288 -21.19 24.87 34.48
CA ILE A 288 -19.86 25.50 34.38
C ILE A 288 -19.78 26.79 35.20
N SER A 289 -20.82 27.61 35.21
CA SER A 289 -20.85 28.85 36.01
C SER A 289 -20.73 28.52 37.51
N GLN A 290 -21.56 27.60 38.01
CA GLN A 290 -21.51 27.17 39.41
C GLN A 290 -20.13 26.63 39.81
N ARG A 291 -19.50 25.83 38.94
CA ARG A 291 -18.16 25.25 39.21
C ARG A 291 -17.08 26.33 39.22
N ARG A 292 -17.12 27.29 38.28
CA ARG A 292 -16.17 28.41 38.20
C ARG A 292 -16.26 29.34 39.41
N ASP A 293 -17.46 29.59 39.93
CA ASP A 293 -17.66 30.44 41.12
C ASP A 293 -16.95 29.90 42.37
N THR A 294 -16.69 28.60 42.43
CA THR A 294 -16.03 27.92 43.56
C THR A 294 -14.55 27.63 43.34
N LEU A 295 -13.99 28.02 42.18
CA LEU A 295 -12.64 27.67 41.76
C LEU A 295 -11.57 28.31 42.64
N PHE A 296 -11.80 29.54 43.09
CA PHE A 296 -10.94 30.26 44.02
C PHE A 296 -11.72 30.54 45.30
N ASN A 297 -11.06 30.35 46.45
CA ASN A 297 -11.65 30.71 47.73
C ASN A 297 -11.52 32.22 48.02
N ALA A 298 -12.07 32.70 49.13
CA ALA A 298 -12.04 34.12 49.51
C ALA A 298 -10.63 34.70 49.74
N ARG A 299 -9.57 33.88 49.75
CA ARG A 299 -8.16 34.28 49.86
C ARG A 299 -7.41 34.19 48.53
N ASP A 300 -8.14 34.05 47.42
CA ASP A 300 -7.59 33.90 46.06
C ASP A 300 -6.69 32.66 45.91
N GLN A 301 -6.97 31.61 46.69
CA GLN A 301 -6.27 30.33 46.58
C GLN A 301 -7.13 29.36 45.77
N LEU A 302 -6.49 28.62 44.87
CA LEU A 302 -7.13 27.58 44.08
C LEU A 302 -7.71 26.51 45.03
N ASN A 303 -8.95 26.13 44.77
CA ASN A 303 -9.58 24.97 45.39
C ASN A 303 -9.40 23.76 44.47
N HIS A 304 -8.51 22.84 44.85
CA HIS A 304 -8.17 21.63 44.08
C HIS A 304 -9.41 20.77 43.76
N ASP A 305 -10.29 20.54 44.72
CA ASP A 305 -11.50 19.75 44.51
C ASP A 305 -12.46 20.42 43.53
N ALA A 306 -12.59 21.75 43.60
CA ALA A 306 -13.40 22.52 42.65
C ALA A 306 -12.79 22.50 41.24
N ALA A 307 -11.47 22.57 41.12
CA ALA A 307 -10.76 22.45 39.85
C ALA A 307 -10.95 21.05 39.23
N ILE A 308 -10.80 19.98 40.02
CA ILE A 308 -11.04 18.61 39.57
C ILE A 308 -12.51 18.43 39.16
N ALA A 309 -13.46 18.93 39.93
CA ALA A 309 -14.89 18.86 39.59
C ALA A 309 -15.23 19.64 38.31
N LEU A 310 -14.61 20.81 38.11
CA LEU A 310 -14.76 21.59 36.88
C LEU A 310 -14.16 20.85 35.68
N ALA A 311 -12.98 20.24 35.82
CA ALA A 311 -12.36 19.42 34.77
C ALA A 311 -13.22 18.21 34.40
N LYS A 312 -13.76 17.50 35.39
CA LYS A 312 -14.73 16.40 35.19
C LYS A 312 -15.97 16.88 34.42
N THR A 313 -16.49 18.06 34.77
CA THR A 313 -17.65 18.66 34.08
C THR A 313 -17.31 18.95 32.61
N TYR A 314 -16.13 19.50 32.30
CA TYR A 314 -15.71 19.68 30.91
C TYR A 314 -15.57 18.36 30.15
N ILE A 315 -14.97 17.33 30.76
CA ILE A 315 -14.86 15.98 30.18
C ILE A 315 -16.24 15.41 29.85
N TYR A 316 -17.21 15.55 30.76
CA TYR A 316 -18.60 15.11 30.52
C TYR A 316 -19.20 15.73 29.27
N PHE A 317 -18.92 17.01 29.02
CA PHE A 317 -19.42 17.73 27.84
C PHE A 317 -18.51 17.59 26.60
N GLY A 318 -17.42 16.82 26.67
CA GLY A 318 -16.51 16.59 25.55
C GLY A 318 -15.41 17.64 25.36
N PHE A 319 -15.25 18.58 26.29
CA PHE A 319 -14.30 19.69 26.22
C PHE A 319 -12.92 19.29 26.79
N GLY A 320 -12.12 18.59 25.98
CA GLY A 320 -10.82 18.06 26.37
C GLY A 320 -9.77 19.14 26.68
N ALA A 321 -9.57 20.12 25.79
CA ALA A 321 -8.63 21.21 25.99
C ALA A 321 -8.92 22.04 27.26
N GLU A 322 -10.19 22.32 27.54
CA GLU A 322 -10.64 23.08 28.70
C GLU A 322 -10.38 22.30 29.99
N ALA A 323 -10.68 20.99 29.99
CA ALA A 323 -10.37 20.12 31.11
C ALA A 323 -8.85 20.07 31.39
N LEU A 324 -8.02 19.93 30.34
CA LEU A 324 -6.57 19.97 30.47
C LEU A 324 -6.08 21.32 31.01
N SER A 325 -6.67 22.42 30.57
CA SER A 325 -6.32 23.76 31.02
C SER A 325 -6.62 23.95 32.51
N VAL A 326 -7.77 23.46 32.99
CA VAL A 326 -8.12 23.50 34.42
C VAL A 326 -7.21 22.61 35.26
N LEU A 327 -6.93 21.40 34.81
CA LEU A 327 -6.03 20.48 35.53
C LEU A 327 -4.60 21.04 35.65
N ARG A 328 -4.19 21.94 34.74
CA ARG A 328 -2.87 22.58 34.73
C ARG A 328 -2.78 23.88 35.53
N LEU A 329 -3.86 24.32 36.17
CA LEU A 329 -3.83 25.52 37.04
C LEU A 329 -2.87 25.37 38.21
N ASP A 330 -2.66 24.14 38.68
CA ASP A 330 -1.67 23.78 39.70
C ASP A 330 -0.91 22.53 39.25
N ALA A 331 0.42 22.54 39.39
CA ALA A 331 1.29 21.46 38.95
C ALA A 331 1.11 20.13 39.74
N SER A 332 0.48 20.17 40.92
CA SER A 332 0.21 19.00 41.76
C SER A 332 -1.02 18.19 41.31
N ILE A 333 -1.98 18.82 40.62
CA ILE A 333 -3.24 18.17 40.23
C ILE A 333 -3.03 17.07 39.15
N PRO A 334 -2.26 17.29 38.06
CA PRO A 334 -2.14 16.29 36.99
C PRO A 334 -1.52 14.95 37.43
N PRO A 335 -0.42 14.91 38.22
CA PRO A 335 0.16 13.64 38.68
C PRO A 335 -0.82 12.80 39.52
N GLU A 336 -1.63 13.43 40.37
CA GLU A 336 -2.62 12.76 41.21
C GLU A 336 -3.87 12.33 40.43
N ASN A 337 -4.12 12.95 39.27
CA ASN A 337 -5.31 12.75 38.44
C ASN A 337 -4.95 12.31 37.01
N ALA A 338 -3.93 11.47 36.86
CA ALA A 338 -3.44 11.02 35.55
C ALA A 338 -4.53 10.41 34.65
N GLY A 339 -5.53 9.73 35.23
CA GLY A 339 -6.69 9.23 34.50
C GLY A 339 -7.55 10.33 33.87
N LEU A 340 -7.81 11.43 34.59
CA LEU A 340 -8.54 12.59 34.06
C LEU A 340 -7.76 13.30 32.96
N VAL A 341 -6.43 13.39 33.11
CA VAL A 341 -5.54 13.91 32.05
C VAL A 341 -5.64 13.04 30.81
N ALA A 342 -5.63 11.71 30.97
CA ALA A 342 -5.76 10.78 29.85
C ALA A 342 -7.11 10.90 29.14
N LEU A 343 -8.21 10.94 29.89
CA LEU A 343 -9.57 11.16 29.36
C LEU A 343 -9.67 12.46 28.55
N ALA A 344 -9.22 13.56 29.13
CA ALA A 344 -9.25 14.86 28.48
C ALA A 344 -8.34 14.90 27.23
N THR A 345 -7.20 14.20 27.26
CA THR A 345 -6.30 14.08 26.10
C THR A 345 -6.93 13.25 24.98
N ILE A 346 -7.63 12.16 25.30
CA ILE A 346 -8.35 11.35 24.30
C ILE A 346 -9.46 12.17 23.65
N LEU A 347 -10.23 12.94 24.43
CA LEU A 347 -11.28 13.79 23.87
C LEU A 347 -10.72 14.89 22.95
N GLU A 348 -9.59 15.48 23.33
CA GLU A 348 -8.95 16.56 22.56
C GLU A 348 -8.22 16.06 21.31
N ARG A 349 -7.43 14.99 21.44
CA ARG A 349 -6.48 14.54 20.42
C ARG A 349 -6.88 13.23 19.74
N GLY A 350 -7.94 12.59 20.21
CA GLY A 350 -8.39 11.27 19.77
C GLY A 350 -7.51 10.11 20.24
N ARG A 351 -6.38 10.36 20.91
CA ARG A 351 -5.41 9.32 21.31
C ARG A 351 -4.49 9.80 22.42
N LEU A 352 -3.75 8.87 23.01
CA LEU A 352 -2.66 9.15 23.93
C LEU A 352 -1.32 9.05 23.21
N ASP A 353 -0.39 9.94 23.55
CA ASP A 353 0.99 9.88 23.08
C ASP A 353 1.73 8.70 23.75
N VAL A 354 2.81 8.23 23.13
CA VAL A 354 3.61 7.13 23.70
C VAL A 354 4.53 7.69 24.80
N PRO A 355 4.54 7.11 26.02
CA PRO A 355 3.87 5.88 26.44
C PRO A 355 2.39 6.07 26.83
N ASN A 356 1.51 5.16 26.37
CA ASN A 356 0.07 5.15 26.68
C ASN A 356 -0.16 4.64 28.13
N PRO A 357 -0.55 5.49 29.09
CA PRO A 357 -0.75 5.08 30.49
C PRO A 357 -1.93 4.12 30.69
N LEU A 358 -2.87 4.07 29.75
CA LEU A 358 -4.06 3.21 29.82
C LEU A 358 -3.89 1.90 29.04
N GLY A 359 -2.79 1.72 28.30
CA GLY A 359 -2.66 0.62 27.33
C GLY A 359 -2.84 -0.77 27.95
N ASN A 360 -2.28 -0.99 29.14
CA ASN A 360 -2.38 -2.25 29.88
C ASN A 360 -3.77 -2.45 30.54
N LEU A 361 -4.65 -1.46 30.52
CA LEU A 361 -5.98 -1.53 31.13
C LEU A 361 -7.07 -1.91 30.11
N SER A 362 -6.70 -2.16 28.86
CA SER A 362 -7.62 -2.53 27.77
C SER A 362 -8.31 -3.87 27.96
N ASN A 363 -7.70 -4.81 28.70
CA ASN A 363 -8.30 -6.10 29.06
C ASN A 363 -9.12 -6.06 30.36
N CYS A 364 -9.06 -4.96 31.11
CA CYS A 364 -9.78 -4.84 32.37
C CYS A 364 -11.30 -4.81 32.16
N ASP A 365 -12.07 -5.19 33.17
CA ASP A 365 -13.51 -4.91 33.21
C ASP A 365 -13.75 -3.44 33.64
N GLY A 366 -14.97 -2.95 33.41
CA GLY A 366 -15.38 -1.58 33.77
C GLY A 366 -15.11 -0.53 32.68
N ASP A 367 -15.36 0.73 33.03
CA ASP A 367 -15.40 1.82 32.04
C ASP A 367 -14.01 2.19 31.49
N VAL A 368 -12.95 1.84 32.21
CA VAL A 368 -11.55 2.05 31.79
C VAL A 368 -11.22 1.33 30.48
N ALA A 369 -11.88 0.20 30.19
CA ALA A 369 -11.64 -0.58 28.98
C ALA A 369 -11.90 0.24 27.70
N LEU A 370 -12.96 1.05 27.70
CA LEU A 370 -13.28 1.94 26.57
C LEU A 370 -12.17 2.95 26.33
N TRP A 371 -11.75 3.64 27.39
CA TRP A 371 -10.76 4.71 27.31
C TRP A 371 -9.37 4.18 27.00
N ALA A 372 -9.03 2.99 27.50
CA ALA A 372 -7.81 2.29 27.14
C ALA A 372 -7.77 1.97 25.64
N VAL A 373 -8.87 1.46 25.08
CA VAL A 373 -8.98 1.18 23.63
C VAL A 373 -8.90 2.47 22.80
N LEU A 374 -9.63 3.51 23.18
CA LEU A 374 -9.61 4.81 22.49
C LEU A 374 -8.25 5.53 22.59
N GLY A 375 -7.47 5.24 23.64
CA GLY A 375 -6.12 5.78 23.83
C GLY A 375 -5.13 5.35 22.75
N PHE A 376 -5.38 4.25 22.03
CA PHE A 376 -4.54 3.82 20.92
C PHE A 376 -4.86 4.59 19.64
N LYS A 377 -3.82 4.91 18.84
CA LYS A 377 -4.03 5.26 17.42
C LYS A 377 -4.48 4.01 16.65
N GLU A 378 -3.71 2.93 16.80
CA GLU A 378 -3.97 1.59 16.28
C GLU A 378 -3.66 0.62 17.42
N ILE A 379 -4.54 -0.36 17.64
CA ILE A 379 -4.38 -1.33 18.73
C ILE A 379 -3.36 -2.38 18.26
N PRO A 380 -2.24 -2.58 18.98
CA PRO A 380 -1.28 -3.62 18.62
C PRO A 380 -1.93 -5.01 18.67
N THR A 381 -1.65 -5.86 17.69
CA THR A 381 -2.30 -7.19 17.54
C THR A 381 -2.16 -8.10 18.76
N GLU A 382 -1.04 -8.01 19.49
CA GLU A 382 -0.79 -8.80 20.70
C GLU A 382 -1.52 -8.28 21.94
N THR A 383 -2.14 -7.10 21.87
CA THR A 383 -2.86 -6.50 22.99
C THR A 383 -4.19 -7.21 23.18
N GLN A 384 -4.45 -7.75 24.37
CA GLN A 384 -5.76 -8.29 24.71
C GLN A 384 -6.72 -7.16 25.06
N ILE A 385 -7.91 -7.14 24.44
CA ILE A 385 -8.94 -6.14 24.69
C ILE A 385 -10.23 -6.78 25.19
N ASN A 386 -10.90 -6.12 26.12
CA ASN A 386 -12.22 -6.50 26.60
C ASN A 386 -13.30 -5.71 25.84
N THR A 387 -13.58 -6.08 24.59
CA THR A 387 -14.60 -5.43 23.76
C THR A 387 -15.97 -5.35 24.46
N PRO A 388 -16.50 -6.40 25.13
CA PRO A 388 -17.78 -6.31 25.83
C PRO A 388 -17.81 -5.27 26.95
N ALA A 389 -16.72 -5.08 27.70
CA ALA A 389 -16.62 -4.01 28.69
C ALA A 389 -16.61 -2.63 28.04
N ALA A 390 -15.80 -2.43 26.99
CA ALA A 390 -15.74 -1.17 26.25
C ALA A 390 -17.11 -0.76 25.66
N LEU A 391 -17.86 -1.72 25.10
CA LEU A 391 -19.19 -1.47 24.55
C LEU A 391 -20.23 -1.17 25.64
N ARG A 392 -20.16 -1.82 26.81
CA ARG A 392 -21.03 -1.49 27.95
C ARG A 392 -20.76 -0.08 28.45
N ALA A 393 -19.49 0.29 28.60
CA ALA A 393 -19.06 1.62 28.99
C ALA A 393 -19.54 2.69 27.99
N LEU A 394 -19.37 2.44 26.68
CA LEU A 394 -19.88 3.33 25.64
C LEU A 394 -21.38 3.58 25.79
N ASN A 395 -22.18 2.53 26.04
CA ASN A 395 -23.63 2.65 26.16
C ASN A 395 -24.10 3.42 27.40
N ARG A 396 -23.27 3.53 28.45
CA ARG A 396 -23.57 4.36 29.64
C ARG A 396 -23.32 5.84 29.41
N LEU A 397 -22.51 6.20 28.41
CA LEU A 397 -22.20 7.59 28.13
C LEU A 397 -23.45 8.37 27.65
N PRO A 398 -23.51 9.68 27.94
CA PRO A 398 -24.48 10.59 27.35
C PRO A 398 -24.54 10.50 25.81
N SER A 399 -25.70 10.83 25.22
CA SER A 399 -25.91 10.72 23.76
C SER A 399 -24.88 11.50 22.94
N HIS A 400 -24.51 12.71 23.37
CA HIS A 400 -23.52 13.54 22.66
C HIS A 400 -22.13 12.89 22.63
N LEU A 401 -21.67 12.31 23.73
CA LEU A 401 -20.40 11.58 23.77
C LEU A 401 -20.47 10.29 22.97
N ARG A 402 -21.60 9.57 22.99
CA ARG A 402 -21.77 8.37 22.17
C ARG A 402 -21.68 8.68 20.68
N GLN A 403 -22.34 9.73 20.21
CA GLN A 403 -22.29 10.18 18.81
C GLN A 403 -20.86 10.47 18.35
N PHE A 404 -20.01 10.98 19.24
CA PHE A 404 -18.62 11.30 18.95
C PHE A 404 -17.68 10.09 19.06
N LEU A 405 -17.79 9.29 20.13
CA LEU A 405 -16.84 8.23 20.45
C LEU A 405 -17.14 6.88 19.81
N ALA A 406 -18.41 6.60 19.48
CA ALA A 406 -18.76 5.31 18.86
C ALA A 406 -18.13 5.09 17.47
N PRO A 407 -18.08 6.10 16.56
CA PRO A 407 -17.39 5.95 15.28
C PRO A 407 -15.87 5.70 15.43
N GLU A 408 -15.26 6.38 16.41
CA GLU A 408 -13.83 6.25 16.73
C GLU A 408 -13.50 4.87 17.32
N LEU A 409 -14.36 4.36 18.23
CA LEU A 409 -14.25 2.99 18.74
C LEU A 409 -14.44 1.97 17.63
N SER A 410 -15.44 2.18 16.77
CA SER A 410 -15.73 1.30 15.63
C SER A 410 -14.53 1.18 14.69
N THR A 411 -13.90 2.31 14.37
CA THR A 411 -12.75 2.35 13.46
C THR A 411 -11.55 1.58 14.04
N ARG A 412 -11.27 1.74 15.34
CA ARG A 412 -10.18 1.02 16.03
C ARG A 412 -10.45 -0.48 16.14
N LEU A 413 -11.68 -0.88 16.50
CA LEU A 413 -12.06 -2.29 16.57
C LEU A 413 -12.01 -2.95 15.19
N LEU A 414 -12.43 -2.24 14.14
CA LEU A 414 -12.36 -2.73 12.77
C LEU A 414 -10.91 -2.96 12.34
N ALA A 415 -10.01 -1.99 12.61
CA ALA A 415 -8.59 -2.12 12.32
C ALA A 415 -7.90 -3.24 13.11
N TYR A 416 -8.38 -3.52 14.33
CA TYR A 416 -7.91 -4.65 15.15
C TYR A 416 -8.44 -6.02 14.69
N GLY A 417 -9.45 -6.05 13.80
CA GLY A 417 -10.06 -7.27 13.29
C GLY A 417 -11.36 -7.70 13.99
N ASP A 418 -11.86 -6.93 14.95
CA ASP A 418 -13.14 -7.17 15.63
C ASP A 418 -14.30 -6.44 14.91
N SER A 419 -14.68 -6.96 13.73
CA SER A 419 -15.77 -6.39 12.93
C SER A 419 -17.13 -6.46 13.64
N GLY A 420 -17.34 -7.46 14.51
CA GLY A 420 -18.55 -7.62 15.32
C GLY A 420 -18.67 -6.53 16.38
N GLY A 421 -17.58 -6.24 17.08
CA GLY A 421 -17.45 -5.13 18.02
C GLY A 421 -17.61 -3.77 17.35
N ALA A 422 -16.98 -3.57 16.20
CA ALA A 422 -17.14 -2.35 15.40
C ALA A 422 -18.61 -2.09 15.02
N ALA A 423 -19.29 -3.11 14.48
CA ALA A 423 -20.71 -3.04 14.19
C ALA A 423 -21.58 -2.79 15.43
N ALA A 424 -21.20 -3.34 16.59
CA ALA A 424 -21.91 -3.11 17.85
C ALA A 424 -21.77 -1.67 18.36
N ALA A 425 -20.60 -1.06 18.20
CA ALA A 425 -20.35 0.33 18.56
C ALA A 425 -21.27 1.28 17.77
N LEU A 426 -21.32 1.16 16.44
CA LEU A 426 -22.16 2.03 15.59
C LEU A 426 -23.67 1.85 15.87
N ARG A 427 -24.13 0.62 16.09
CA ARG A 427 -25.53 0.32 16.44
C ARG A 427 -26.01 1.01 17.73
N SER A 428 -25.11 1.44 18.61
CA SER A 428 -25.48 2.20 19.81
C SER A 428 -25.95 3.63 19.50
N VAL A 429 -25.46 4.21 18.40
CA VAL A 429 -25.76 5.58 17.96
C VAL A 429 -26.86 5.60 16.90
N GLU A 430 -26.92 4.59 16.02
CA GLU A 430 -28.00 4.47 15.01
C GLU A 430 -29.41 4.45 15.62
N ARG A 431 -29.54 4.03 16.88
CA ARG A 431 -30.81 3.97 17.60
C ARG A 431 -31.19 5.29 18.27
N LEU A 432 -30.31 6.30 18.23
CA LEU A 432 -30.61 7.63 18.75
C LEU A 432 -31.53 8.38 17.77
N PRO A 433 -32.43 9.25 18.26
CA PRO A 433 -33.33 10.04 17.42
C PRO A 433 -32.61 10.87 16.34
N GLU A 434 -31.41 11.35 16.65
CA GLU A 434 -30.60 12.19 15.76
C GLU A 434 -29.92 11.39 14.63
N GLY A 435 -29.84 10.06 14.74
CA GLY A 435 -29.17 9.19 13.78
C GLY A 435 -27.63 9.29 13.83
N LEU A 436 -26.98 8.86 12.74
CA LEU A 436 -25.53 8.93 12.59
C LEU A 436 -25.09 10.32 12.14
N THR A 437 -23.94 10.75 12.65
CA THR A 437 -23.21 11.92 12.15
C THR A 437 -22.43 11.54 10.88
N PRO A 438 -21.92 12.51 10.09
CA PRO A 438 -21.08 12.20 8.92
C PRO A 438 -19.86 11.32 9.26
N THR A 439 -19.26 11.49 10.44
CA THR A 439 -18.19 10.61 10.95
C THR A 439 -18.69 9.18 11.20
N GLY A 440 -19.90 9.04 11.75
CA GLY A 440 -20.55 7.74 11.94
C GLY A 440 -20.89 7.04 10.62
N ASP A 441 -21.41 7.77 9.65
CA ASP A 441 -21.70 7.23 8.31
C ASP A 441 -20.41 6.81 7.58
N LEU A 442 -19.33 7.56 7.71
CA LEU A 442 -18.02 7.19 7.16
C LEU A 442 -17.47 5.92 7.81
N ALA A 443 -17.56 5.78 9.14
CA ALA A 443 -17.16 4.58 9.85
C ALA A 443 -18.03 3.36 9.44
N LYS A 444 -19.33 3.58 9.22
CA LYS A 444 -20.25 2.56 8.72
C LYS A 444 -19.90 2.12 7.29
N ALA A 445 -19.54 3.07 6.42
CA ALA A 445 -19.06 2.79 5.08
C ALA A 445 -17.78 1.95 5.10
N ALA A 446 -16.81 2.29 5.97
CA ALA A 446 -15.58 1.53 6.13
C ALA A 446 -15.84 0.08 6.59
N LEU A 447 -16.77 -0.12 7.54
CA LEU A 447 -17.21 -1.44 7.98
C LEU A 447 -17.87 -2.24 6.85
N ALA A 448 -18.73 -1.61 6.04
CA ALA A 448 -19.35 -2.25 4.89
C ALA A 448 -18.29 -2.71 3.87
N MET A 449 -17.35 -1.84 3.51
CA MET A 449 -16.24 -2.17 2.60
C MET A 449 -15.39 -3.32 3.11
N HIS A 450 -15.03 -3.30 4.40
CA HIS A 450 -14.26 -4.38 5.03
C HIS A 450 -14.98 -5.73 4.93
N ASN A 451 -16.30 -5.75 5.03
CA ASN A 451 -17.11 -6.95 4.90
C ASN A 451 -17.45 -7.33 3.44
N GLY A 452 -16.87 -6.63 2.46
CA GLY A 452 -17.14 -6.84 1.03
C GLY A 452 -18.53 -6.35 0.58
N ALA A 453 -19.23 -5.57 1.40
CA ALA A 453 -20.52 -4.99 1.06
C ALA A 453 -20.35 -3.64 0.33
N PRO A 454 -21.28 -3.29 -0.58
CA PRO A 454 -21.22 -2.01 -1.28
C PRO A 454 -21.45 -0.85 -0.32
N ALA A 455 -20.55 0.13 -0.34
CA ALA A 455 -20.60 1.30 0.55
C ALA A 455 -20.89 2.63 -0.18
N LYS A 456 -21.10 2.59 -1.51
CA LYS A 456 -21.26 3.80 -2.34
C LYS A 456 -22.30 4.77 -1.78
N ASN A 457 -23.52 4.32 -1.51
CA ASN A 457 -24.60 5.20 -1.01
C ASN A 457 -24.26 5.85 0.33
N MET A 458 -23.51 5.15 1.20
CA MET A 458 -23.08 5.68 2.50
C MET A 458 -22.01 6.76 2.30
N LEU A 459 -21.05 6.52 1.41
CA LEU A 459 -20.02 7.50 1.05
C LEU A 459 -20.64 8.73 0.38
N ASP A 460 -21.57 8.55 -0.56
CA ASP A 460 -22.30 9.63 -1.23
C ASP A 460 -23.07 10.49 -0.22
N THR A 461 -23.66 9.88 0.82
CA THR A 461 -24.34 10.62 1.91
C THR A 461 -23.35 11.53 2.64
N VAL A 462 -22.16 11.03 2.98
CA VAL A 462 -21.11 11.84 3.63
C VAL A 462 -20.60 12.93 2.68
N ILE A 463 -20.36 12.63 1.41
CA ILE A 463 -19.88 13.60 0.41
C ILE A 463 -20.90 14.74 0.26
N ASN A 464 -22.18 14.43 0.13
CA ASN A 464 -23.24 15.42 -0.03
C ASN A 464 -23.51 16.24 1.23
N SER A 465 -23.01 15.82 2.40
CA SER A 465 -23.13 16.57 3.64
C SER A 465 -22.24 17.82 3.67
N ASN A 466 -21.23 17.92 2.79
CA ASN A 466 -20.20 18.97 2.79
C ASN A 466 -19.55 19.19 4.17
N SER A 467 -19.39 18.10 4.93
CA SER A 467 -18.70 18.10 6.22
C SER A 467 -17.17 17.96 6.05
N GLU A 468 -16.42 18.15 7.14
CA GLU A 468 -14.97 17.92 7.20
C GLU A 468 -14.54 16.48 6.80
N ARG A 469 -15.49 15.53 6.82
CA ARG A 469 -15.26 14.12 6.43
C ARG A 469 -15.53 13.83 4.95
N SER A 470 -16.10 14.78 4.21
CA SER A 470 -16.40 14.64 2.77
C SER A 470 -15.18 14.32 1.90
N PRO A 471 -13.99 14.94 2.10
CA PRO A 471 -12.80 14.62 1.30
C PRO A 471 -12.32 13.18 1.52
N GLU A 472 -12.39 12.69 2.76
CA GLU A 472 -12.01 11.31 3.08
C GLU A 472 -13.00 10.30 2.48
N ALA A 473 -14.31 10.59 2.56
CA ALA A 473 -15.34 9.79 1.93
C ALA A 473 -15.17 9.72 0.40
N LEU A 474 -14.89 10.86 -0.23
CA LEU A 474 -14.63 10.94 -1.67
C LEU A 474 -13.42 10.12 -2.07
N LEU A 475 -12.31 10.25 -1.34
CA LEU A 475 -11.10 9.49 -1.59
C LEU A 475 -11.35 7.98 -1.53
N LYS A 476 -12.09 7.51 -0.51
CA LYS A 476 -12.48 6.10 -0.38
C LYS A 476 -13.38 5.65 -1.54
N LEU A 477 -14.36 6.47 -1.94
CA LEU A 477 -15.26 6.16 -3.05
C LEU A 477 -14.50 6.00 -4.37
N VAL A 478 -13.63 6.95 -4.67
CA VAL A 478 -12.85 6.97 -5.91
C VAL A 478 -11.89 5.79 -5.93
N ASN A 479 -11.13 5.54 -4.85
CA ASN A 479 -10.21 4.41 -4.79
C ASN A 479 -10.94 3.06 -4.94
N ALA A 480 -12.11 2.89 -4.32
CA ALA A 480 -12.92 1.69 -4.49
C ALA A 480 -13.42 1.52 -5.93
N THR A 481 -13.76 2.62 -6.60
CA THR A 481 -14.24 2.61 -7.99
C THR A 481 -13.11 2.30 -8.96
N LEU A 482 -11.92 2.89 -8.74
CA LEU A 482 -10.70 2.61 -9.51
C LEU A 482 -10.25 1.16 -9.35
N ALA A 483 -10.29 0.61 -8.13
CA ALA A 483 -9.93 -0.78 -7.86
C ALA A 483 -10.90 -1.78 -8.52
N ALA A 484 -12.14 -1.37 -8.75
CA ALA A 484 -13.15 -2.17 -9.45
C ALA A 484 -13.16 -1.96 -10.97
N ASP A 485 -12.23 -1.14 -11.51
CA ASP A 485 -12.16 -0.69 -12.91
C ASP A 485 -13.51 -0.24 -13.47
N ARG A 486 -14.24 0.55 -12.68
CA ARG A 486 -15.54 1.11 -13.08
C ARG A 486 -15.38 2.56 -13.53
N PRO A 487 -16.20 3.02 -14.50
CA PRO A 487 -16.14 4.40 -14.97
C PRO A 487 -16.47 5.38 -13.84
N LEU A 488 -15.78 6.51 -13.84
CA LEU A 488 -16.06 7.66 -12.99
C LEU A 488 -16.73 8.77 -13.79
N THR A 489 -17.53 9.61 -13.12
CA THR A 489 -18.09 10.78 -13.79
C THR A 489 -17.10 11.94 -13.74
N TYR A 490 -17.16 12.81 -14.74
CA TYR A 490 -16.35 14.02 -14.81
C TYR A 490 -16.53 14.92 -13.56
N GLU A 491 -17.76 15.00 -13.06
CA GLU A 491 -18.08 15.79 -11.85
C GLU A 491 -17.37 15.22 -10.62
N THR A 492 -17.23 13.90 -10.54
CA THR A 492 -16.53 13.24 -9.44
C THR A 492 -15.03 13.55 -9.49
N ALA A 493 -14.42 13.47 -10.68
CA ALA A 493 -13.01 13.82 -10.88
C ALA A 493 -12.74 15.30 -10.57
N THR A 494 -13.64 16.20 -11.00
CA THR A 494 -13.57 17.64 -10.70
C THR A 494 -13.73 17.92 -9.20
N LEU A 495 -14.59 17.18 -8.50
CA LEU A 495 -14.73 17.31 -7.05
C LEU A 495 -13.46 16.87 -6.30
N VAL A 496 -12.76 15.83 -6.80
CA VAL A 496 -11.45 15.43 -6.25
C VAL A 496 -10.44 16.56 -6.43
N GLU A 497 -10.39 17.18 -7.62
CA GLU A 497 -9.53 18.33 -7.87
C GLU A 497 -9.84 19.50 -6.92
N ALA A 498 -11.13 19.83 -6.73
CA ALA A 498 -11.54 20.91 -5.85
C ALA A 498 -11.06 20.70 -4.40
N TYR A 499 -11.25 19.50 -3.84
CA TYR A 499 -10.75 19.18 -2.50
C TYR A 499 -9.22 19.08 -2.44
N ALA A 500 -8.55 18.60 -3.49
CA ALA A 500 -7.10 18.57 -3.57
C ALA A 500 -6.50 20.00 -3.53
N GLN A 501 -7.22 20.95 -4.12
CA GLN A 501 -6.87 22.36 -4.13
C GLN A 501 -7.16 23.04 -2.78
N GLU A 502 -8.32 22.78 -2.18
CA GLU A 502 -8.72 23.32 -0.87
C GLU A 502 -7.77 22.85 0.25
N LEU A 503 -7.43 21.56 0.27
CA LEU A 503 -6.65 20.92 1.33
C LEU A 503 -5.15 20.91 1.03
N ARG A 504 -4.66 21.85 0.22
CA ARG A 504 -3.26 21.94 -0.17
C ARG A 504 -2.35 22.06 1.06
N GLY A 505 -1.30 21.24 1.08
CA GLY A 505 -0.33 21.22 2.19
C GLY A 505 -0.70 20.27 3.33
N THR A 506 -1.87 19.63 3.27
CA THR A 506 -2.25 18.53 4.17
C THR A 506 -1.90 17.16 3.58
N GLU A 507 -1.85 16.13 4.43
CA GLU A 507 -1.62 14.75 3.99
C GLU A 507 -2.74 14.26 3.06
N ILE A 508 -4.01 14.52 3.41
CA ILE A 508 -5.16 14.12 2.58
C ILE A 508 -5.21 14.88 1.25
N GLY A 509 -4.84 16.17 1.23
CA GLY A 509 -4.72 16.92 -0.01
C GLY A 509 -3.63 16.35 -0.94
N ASN A 510 -2.51 15.89 -0.38
CA ASN A 510 -1.47 15.20 -1.16
C ASN A 510 -1.97 13.87 -1.75
N GLN A 511 -2.76 13.11 -0.99
CA GLN A 511 -3.40 11.87 -1.49
C GLN A 511 -4.39 12.19 -2.61
N LEU A 512 -5.28 13.17 -2.42
CA LEU A 512 -6.24 13.61 -3.44
C LEU A 512 -5.55 14.13 -4.71
N ARG A 513 -4.43 14.86 -4.59
CA ARG A 513 -3.63 15.27 -5.76
C ARG A 513 -3.07 14.11 -6.57
N LYS A 514 -2.72 12.99 -5.93
CA LYS A 514 -2.32 11.76 -6.65
C LYS A 514 -3.54 11.09 -7.27
N THR A 515 -4.62 10.97 -6.51
CA THR A 515 -5.87 10.32 -6.96
C THR A 515 -6.54 11.06 -8.12
N GLN A 516 -6.45 12.39 -8.21
CA GLN A 516 -7.11 13.17 -9.27
C GLN A 516 -6.66 12.75 -10.68
N VAL A 517 -5.38 12.38 -10.86
CA VAL A 517 -4.83 11.94 -12.16
C VAL A 517 -5.52 10.66 -12.62
N LEU A 518 -5.67 9.70 -11.69
CA LEU A 518 -6.38 8.45 -11.95
C LEU A 518 -7.88 8.67 -12.10
N ALA A 519 -8.46 9.62 -11.36
CA ALA A 519 -9.87 9.96 -11.47
C ALA A 519 -10.23 10.51 -12.86
N PHE A 520 -9.45 11.48 -13.37
CA PHE A 520 -9.66 12.05 -14.70
C PHE A 520 -9.44 11.01 -15.82
N SER A 521 -8.43 10.15 -15.70
CA SER A 521 -8.24 9.08 -16.71
C SER A 521 -9.37 8.04 -16.68
N GLN A 522 -9.94 7.71 -15.51
CA GLN A 522 -11.09 6.81 -15.41
C GLN A 522 -12.41 7.46 -15.85
N SER A 523 -12.50 8.80 -15.88
CA SER A 523 -13.64 9.53 -16.44
C SER A 523 -13.48 9.82 -17.95
N ALA A 524 -12.49 9.20 -18.61
CA ALA A 524 -12.12 9.44 -20.01
C ALA A 524 -11.76 10.90 -20.34
N SER A 525 -11.31 11.66 -19.34
CA SER A 525 -10.90 13.07 -19.46
C SER A 525 -9.37 13.13 -19.52
N PHE A 526 -8.82 12.70 -20.64
CA PHE A 526 -7.39 12.43 -20.78
C PHE A 526 -6.55 13.71 -20.89
N ASP A 527 -7.07 14.77 -21.50
CA ASP A 527 -6.43 16.09 -21.51
C ASP A 527 -6.12 16.56 -20.09
N GLU A 528 -7.12 16.54 -19.21
CA GLU A 528 -6.94 16.89 -17.81
C GLU A 528 -6.03 15.90 -17.08
N ALA A 529 -6.18 14.59 -17.34
CA ALA A 529 -5.35 13.58 -16.70
C ALA A 529 -3.86 13.79 -16.99
N PHE A 530 -3.49 14.03 -18.24
CA PHE A 530 -2.11 14.31 -18.64
C PHE A 530 -1.61 15.65 -18.10
N ALA A 531 -2.42 16.71 -18.20
CA ALA A 531 -2.06 18.01 -17.63
C ALA A 531 -1.81 17.93 -16.11
N LYS A 532 -2.66 17.21 -15.35
CA LYS A 532 -2.46 16.99 -13.92
C LYS A 532 -1.23 16.11 -13.64
N LEU A 533 -1.01 15.06 -14.45
CA LEU A 533 0.18 14.23 -14.32
C LEU A 533 1.45 15.07 -14.47
N GLU A 534 1.55 15.89 -15.52
CA GLU A 534 2.71 16.76 -15.76
C GLU A 534 3.02 17.68 -14.58
N THR A 535 1.98 18.29 -13.98
CA THR A 535 2.17 19.13 -12.79
C THR A 535 2.61 18.36 -11.55
N LEU A 536 2.28 17.07 -11.48
CA LEU A 536 2.57 16.21 -10.33
C LEU A 536 3.96 15.55 -10.44
N LEU A 537 4.45 15.26 -11.65
CA LEU A 537 5.70 14.55 -11.91
C LEU A 537 6.90 15.08 -11.10
N PRO A 538 7.16 16.40 -10.97
CA PRO A 538 8.32 16.90 -10.22
C PRO A 538 8.31 16.59 -8.72
N ALA A 539 7.13 16.26 -8.17
CA ALA A 539 6.95 15.93 -6.76
C ALA A 539 6.96 14.42 -6.47
N LEU A 540 7.03 13.57 -7.50
CA LEU A 540 7.04 12.12 -7.38
C LEU A 540 8.46 11.57 -7.47
N SER A 541 8.69 10.42 -6.82
CA SER A 541 9.87 9.60 -7.12
C SER A 541 9.80 9.06 -8.56
N LEU A 542 10.95 8.65 -9.12
CA LEU A 542 10.99 8.10 -10.48
C LEU A 542 10.06 6.90 -10.65
N ASP A 543 10.01 5.99 -9.68
CA ASP A 543 9.18 4.79 -9.74
C ASP A 543 7.68 5.13 -9.64
N GLU A 544 7.30 6.07 -8.77
CA GLU A 544 5.91 6.56 -8.70
C GLU A 544 5.50 7.26 -9.99
N ALA A 545 6.37 8.08 -10.58
CA ALA A 545 6.13 8.76 -11.84
C ALA A 545 5.90 7.76 -12.99
N ARG A 546 6.73 6.72 -13.09
CA ARG A 546 6.57 5.64 -14.08
C ARG A 546 5.26 4.89 -13.89
N SER A 547 4.98 4.45 -12.66
CA SER A 547 3.76 3.71 -12.33
C SER A 547 2.50 4.53 -12.63
N MET A 548 2.51 5.82 -12.32
CA MET A 548 1.38 6.70 -12.59
C MET A 548 1.19 6.96 -14.09
N ARG A 549 2.27 7.14 -14.84
CA ARG A 549 2.22 7.28 -16.30
C ARG A 549 1.66 6.01 -16.95
N GLU A 550 2.15 4.85 -16.55
CA GLU A 550 1.62 3.56 -17.02
C GLU A 550 0.13 3.43 -16.70
N ALA A 551 -0.30 3.78 -15.49
CA ALA A 551 -1.71 3.69 -15.09
C ALA A 551 -2.63 4.57 -15.94
N VAL A 552 -2.17 5.76 -16.36
CA VAL A 552 -2.91 6.65 -17.28
C VAL A 552 -2.93 6.07 -18.69
N LEU A 553 -1.79 5.58 -19.20
CA LEU A 553 -1.68 5.05 -20.56
C LEU A 553 -2.47 3.75 -20.77
N VAL A 554 -2.53 2.88 -19.76
CA VAL A 554 -3.39 1.70 -19.80
C VAL A 554 -4.85 2.10 -19.90
N ARG A 555 -5.31 3.08 -19.09
CA ARG A 555 -6.69 3.60 -19.17
C ARG A 555 -6.99 4.28 -20.49
N LEU A 556 -6.04 5.02 -21.04
CA LEU A 556 -6.14 5.61 -22.38
C LEU A 556 -6.35 4.51 -23.43
N THR A 557 -5.60 3.41 -23.33
CA THR A 557 -5.69 2.28 -24.26
C THR A 557 -7.04 1.56 -24.16
N ASP A 558 -7.55 1.37 -22.94
CA ASP A 558 -8.74 0.56 -22.67
C ASP A 558 -10.05 1.33 -22.84
N HIS A 559 -10.09 2.60 -22.45
CA HIS A 559 -11.33 3.35 -22.25
C HIS A 559 -11.53 4.56 -23.17
N ALA A 560 -10.47 5.02 -23.87
CA ALA A 560 -10.61 6.15 -24.78
C ALA A 560 -11.29 5.74 -26.10
N ASP A 561 -12.02 6.69 -26.70
CA ASP A 561 -12.42 6.56 -28.09
C ASP A 561 -11.20 6.63 -29.03
N ASP A 562 -11.37 6.12 -30.26
CA ASP A 562 -10.28 5.98 -31.23
C ASP A 562 -9.55 7.31 -31.51
N PHE A 563 -10.28 8.42 -31.58
CA PHE A 563 -9.67 9.72 -31.90
C PHE A 563 -8.82 10.23 -30.74
N THR A 564 -9.38 10.24 -29.52
CA THR A 564 -8.69 10.66 -28.30
C THR A 564 -7.46 9.78 -28.01
N PHE A 565 -7.59 8.47 -28.23
CA PHE A 565 -6.47 7.53 -28.10
C PHE A 565 -5.31 7.91 -29.04
N LEU A 566 -5.60 8.10 -30.33
CA LEU A 566 -4.56 8.38 -31.32
C LEU A 566 -3.92 9.76 -31.09
N ASP A 567 -4.72 10.77 -30.77
CA ASP A 567 -4.21 12.12 -30.49
C ASP A 567 -3.18 12.11 -29.36
N HIS A 568 -3.53 11.49 -28.23
CA HIS A 568 -2.61 11.39 -27.10
C HIS A 568 -1.41 10.49 -27.37
N ILE A 569 -1.59 9.30 -27.97
CA ILE A 569 -0.47 8.38 -28.21
C ILE A 569 0.56 8.97 -29.18
N PHE A 570 0.13 9.71 -30.21
CA PHE A 570 1.04 10.35 -31.14
C PHE A 570 1.64 11.67 -30.64
N ALA A 571 1.04 12.29 -29.63
CA ALA A 571 1.65 13.43 -28.93
C ALA A 571 2.81 13.02 -28.01
N GLN A 572 2.88 11.75 -27.59
CA GLN A 572 3.98 11.25 -26.76
C GLN A 572 5.23 10.91 -27.59
N ASP A 573 6.41 11.11 -26.99
CA ASP A 573 7.65 10.58 -27.56
C ASP A 573 7.66 9.04 -27.43
N PHE A 574 8.07 8.34 -28.48
CA PHE A 574 8.12 6.87 -28.47
C PHE A 574 9.09 6.32 -27.41
N ASP A 575 10.12 7.10 -27.06
CA ASP A 575 11.04 6.77 -25.98
C ASP A 575 10.34 6.79 -24.60
N SER A 576 9.25 7.55 -24.43
CA SER A 576 8.46 7.58 -23.18
C SER A 576 7.79 6.25 -22.85
N PHE A 577 7.62 5.37 -23.86
CA PHE A 577 7.08 4.03 -23.66
C PHE A 577 8.10 3.06 -23.08
N SER A 578 9.39 3.42 -22.95
CA SER A 578 10.40 2.56 -22.34
C SER A 578 10.05 2.17 -20.90
N ASP A 579 9.36 3.06 -20.20
CA ASP A 579 8.99 2.95 -18.79
C ASP A 579 7.73 2.10 -18.52
N ILE A 580 7.04 1.63 -19.56
CA ILE A 580 5.81 0.82 -19.44
C ILE A 580 6.18 -0.66 -19.36
N THR A 581 5.40 -1.44 -18.60
CA THR A 581 5.57 -2.90 -18.57
C THR A 581 5.38 -3.54 -19.94
N THR A 582 6.00 -4.70 -20.15
CA THR A 582 5.80 -5.52 -21.35
C THR A 582 4.32 -5.78 -21.64
N ALA A 583 3.51 -6.05 -20.60
CA ALA A 583 2.08 -6.29 -20.77
C ALA A 583 1.34 -5.02 -21.25
N GLY A 584 1.66 -3.85 -20.70
CA GLY A 584 1.11 -2.57 -21.16
C GLY A 584 1.49 -2.25 -22.61
N LYS A 585 2.74 -2.51 -23.01
CA LYS A 585 3.19 -2.33 -24.40
C LYS A 585 2.47 -3.24 -25.39
N ILE A 586 2.21 -4.50 -25.02
CA ILE A 586 1.49 -5.44 -25.88
C ILE A 586 0.04 -4.98 -26.04
N ARG A 587 -0.64 -4.62 -24.94
CA ARG A 587 -2.02 -4.10 -24.98
C ARG A 587 -2.14 -2.83 -25.84
N LEU A 588 -1.21 -1.89 -25.66
CA LEU A 588 -1.12 -0.69 -26.51
C LEU A 588 -0.93 -1.05 -27.98
N GLY A 589 -0.02 -2.00 -28.26
CA GLY A 589 0.26 -2.46 -29.60
C GLY A 589 -0.91 -3.19 -30.25
N GLU A 590 -1.70 -3.97 -29.50
CA GLU A 590 -2.92 -4.61 -29.99
C GLU A 590 -3.92 -3.55 -30.45
N ARG A 591 -4.17 -2.52 -29.62
CA ARG A 591 -5.07 -1.42 -29.97
C ARG A 591 -4.60 -0.65 -31.21
N LEU A 592 -3.30 -0.34 -31.29
CA LEU A 592 -2.71 0.29 -32.49
C LEU A 592 -2.84 -0.59 -33.73
N MET A 593 -2.64 -1.91 -33.58
CA MET A 593 -2.76 -2.86 -34.69
C MET A 593 -4.20 -2.93 -35.21
N ASP A 594 -5.18 -2.95 -34.32
CA ASP A 594 -6.60 -2.98 -34.67
C ASP A 594 -7.05 -1.69 -35.39
N LEU A 595 -6.42 -0.56 -35.06
CA LEU A 595 -6.62 0.73 -35.76
C LEU A 595 -5.77 0.88 -37.05
N GLY A 596 -4.98 -0.14 -37.42
CA GLY A 596 -4.22 -0.18 -38.68
C GLY A 596 -2.82 0.43 -38.63
N PHE A 597 -2.27 0.73 -37.45
CA PHE A 597 -0.96 1.38 -37.28
C PHE A 597 0.21 0.38 -37.17
N ALA A 598 0.36 -0.48 -38.18
CA ALA A 598 1.35 -1.57 -38.17
C ALA A 598 2.81 -1.09 -37.99
N ALA A 599 3.19 0.05 -38.57
CA ALA A 599 4.54 0.60 -38.44
C ALA A 599 4.87 1.03 -37.00
N GLN A 600 3.89 1.57 -36.29
CA GLN A 600 3.97 1.96 -34.89
C GLN A 600 4.10 0.73 -34.00
N VAL A 601 3.32 -0.31 -34.28
CA VAL A 601 3.39 -1.59 -33.58
C VAL A 601 4.77 -2.23 -33.75
N GLN A 602 5.32 -2.27 -34.96
CA GLN A 602 6.67 -2.80 -35.19
C GLN A 602 7.74 -2.04 -34.38
N ARG A 603 7.66 -0.71 -34.33
CA ARG A 603 8.56 0.11 -33.49
C ARG A 603 8.39 -0.18 -32.00
N LEU A 604 7.16 -0.30 -31.53
CA LEU A 604 6.87 -0.60 -30.12
C LEU A 604 7.39 -1.99 -29.73
N MET A 605 7.16 -3.01 -30.56
CA MET A 605 7.60 -4.39 -30.33
C MET A 605 9.12 -4.56 -30.41
N ALA A 606 9.85 -3.65 -31.06
CA ALA A 606 11.30 -3.62 -31.01
C ALA A 606 11.84 -3.26 -29.60
N THR A 607 11.04 -2.56 -28.78
CA THR A 607 11.38 -2.24 -27.38
C THR A 607 11.02 -3.35 -26.39
N VAL A 608 10.30 -4.37 -26.84
CA VAL A 608 9.92 -5.53 -26.03
C VAL A 608 10.94 -6.64 -26.27
N PRO A 609 11.57 -7.20 -25.21
CA PRO A 609 12.53 -8.29 -25.37
C PRO A 609 11.93 -9.47 -26.16
N ASP A 610 12.67 -9.96 -27.16
CA ASP A 610 12.26 -11.13 -27.95
C ASP A 610 12.36 -12.44 -27.15
N ARG A 611 13.19 -12.46 -26.09
CA ARG A 611 13.40 -13.62 -25.21
C ARG A 611 13.02 -13.28 -23.76
N PRO A 612 12.33 -14.18 -23.02
CA PRO A 612 11.75 -15.44 -23.52
C PRO A 612 10.66 -15.19 -24.57
N ARG A 613 10.52 -16.10 -25.55
CA ARG A 613 9.52 -15.93 -26.62
C ARG A 613 8.12 -16.05 -26.03
N ARG A 614 7.37 -14.95 -26.03
CA ARG A 614 5.97 -14.92 -25.59
C ARG A 614 5.04 -14.95 -26.80
N ALA A 615 4.02 -15.79 -26.76
CA ALA A 615 3.10 -15.95 -27.88
C ALA A 615 2.37 -14.64 -28.23
N ASP A 616 1.90 -13.89 -27.23
CA ASP A 616 1.23 -12.59 -27.38
C ASP A 616 2.08 -11.58 -28.18
N ARG A 617 3.34 -11.41 -27.80
CA ARG A 617 4.31 -10.56 -28.51
C ARG A 617 4.54 -11.05 -29.94
N GLN A 618 4.79 -12.34 -30.14
CA GLN A 618 5.14 -12.85 -31.47
C GLN A 618 3.97 -12.77 -32.46
N LEU A 619 2.76 -13.08 -32.00
CA LEU A 619 1.56 -12.94 -32.82
C LEU A 619 1.35 -11.48 -33.23
N LEU A 620 1.55 -10.54 -32.30
CA LEU A 620 1.42 -9.11 -32.60
C LEU A 620 2.50 -8.61 -33.57
N SER A 621 3.77 -9.01 -33.39
CA SER A 621 4.85 -8.70 -34.33
C SER A 621 4.58 -9.27 -35.72
N ALA A 622 4.08 -10.51 -35.82
CA ALA A 622 3.74 -11.13 -37.09
C ALA A 622 2.58 -10.42 -37.80
N ARG A 623 1.53 -10.03 -37.06
CA ARG A 623 0.42 -9.20 -37.58
C ARG A 623 0.95 -7.88 -38.15
N ALA A 624 1.84 -7.20 -37.43
CA ALA A 624 2.44 -5.96 -37.89
C ALA A 624 3.29 -6.17 -39.16
N ALA A 625 4.09 -7.23 -39.21
CA ALA A 625 4.91 -7.57 -40.37
C ALA A 625 4.06 -7.88 -41.62
N ILE A 626 2.94 -8.61 -41.47
CA ILE A 626 1.97 -8.86 -42.55
C ILE A 626 1.37 -7.54 -43.04
N GLY A 627 0.93 -6.66 -42.13
CA GLY A 627 0.39 -5.34 -42.48
C GLY A 627 1.39 -4.44 -43.22
N LEU A 628 2.69 -4.65 -43.01
CA LEU A 628 3.78 -3.92 -43.68
C LEU A 628 4.33 -4.63 -44.94
N GLN A 629 3.69 -5.72 -45.38
CA GLN A 629 4.16 -6.54 -46.50
C GLN A 629 5.57 -7.13 -46.31
N GLN A 630 5.89 -7.57 -45.10
CA GLN A 630 7.17 -8.18 -44.72
C GLN A 630 6.98 -9.68 -44.37
N PRO A 631 6.68 -10.55 -45.35
CA PRO A 631 6.28 -11.93 -45.07
C PRO A 631 7.37 -12.77 -44.40
N PHE A 632 8.64 -12.60 -44.80
CA PHE A 632 9.75 -13.33 -44.18
C PHE A 632 9.96 -12.96 -42.70
N GLN A 633 9.71 -11.70 -42.33
CA GLN A 633 9.76 -11.27 -40.94
C GLN A 633 8.61 -11.90 -40.14
N ALA A 634 7.39 -11.89 -40.70
CA ALA A 634 6.24 -12.53 -40.07
C ALA A 634 6.48 -14.04 -39.82
N LEU A 635 7.03 -14.75 -40.81
CA LEU A 635 7.40 -16.17 -40.66
C LEU A 635 8.46 -16.37 -39.57
N ALA A 636 9.46 -15.49 -39.47
CA ALA A 636 10.50 -15.55 -38.44
C ALA A 636 9.95 -15.29 -37.01
N ASP A 637 9.02 -14.35 -36.87
CA ASP A 637 8.34 -14.08 -35.60
C ASP A 637 7.48 -15.29 -35.16
N LEU A 638 6.88 -16.02 -36.10
CA LEU A 638 6.03 -17.20 -35.85
C LEU A 638 6.79 -18.52 -35.62
N VAL A 639 8.11 -18.53 -35.67
CA VAL A 639 8.91 -19.74 -35.35
C VAL A 639 8.67 -20.16 -33.89
N GLU A 640 8.44 -21.46 -33.65
CA GLU A 640 8.13 -22.03 -32.32
C GLU A 640 6.81 -21.53 -31.70
N ILE A 641 5.96 -20.82 -32.46
CA ILE A 641 4.64 -20.38 -32.01
C ILE A 641 3.55 -21.24 -32.64
N GLU A 642 2.83 -21.96 -31.79
CA GLU A 642 1.73 -22.85 -32.16
C GLU A 642 0.37 -22.21 -31.84
N GLY A 643 -0.70 -22.81 -32.39
CA GLY A 643 -2.08 -22.36 -32.18
C GLY A 643 -2.77 -21.90 -33.47
N PRO A 644 -4.11 -21.78 -33.46
CA PRO A 644 -4.89 -21.50 -34.66
C PRO A 644 -4.56 -20.13 -35.26
N GLN A 645 -4.37 -19.11 -34.44
CA GLN A 645 -4.01 -17.77 -34.91
C GLN A 645 -2.60 -17.74 -35.53
N ALA A 646 -1.64 -18.45 -34.94
CA ALA A 646 -0.29 -18.56 -35.50
C ALA A 646 -0.30 -19.30 -36.84
N ALA A 647 -1.10 -20.36 -36.97
CA ALA A 647 -1.28 -21.09 -38.22
C ALA A 647 -1.89 -20.21 -39.32
N LEU A 648 -2.90 -19.39 -38.97
CA LEU A 648 -3.51 -18.45 -39.90
C LEU A 648 -2.51 -17.40 -40.40
N LEU A 649 -1.78 -16.75 -39.49
CA LEU A 649 -0.77 -15.75 -39.85
C LEU A 649 0.37 -16.38 -40.66
N ARG A 650 0.74 -17.64 -40.38
CA ARG A 650 1.75 -18.38 -41.15
C ARG A 650 1.26 -18.64 -42.57
N ALA A 651 0.03 -19.10 -42.75
CA ALA A 651 -0.57 -19.31 -44.08
C ALA A 651 -0.64 -18.01 -44.89
N GLN A 652 -1.07 -16.90 -44.27
CA GLN A 652 -1.10 -15.58 -44.89
C GLN A 652 0.30 -15.09 -45.30
N ALA A 653 1.30 -15.23 -44.41
CA ALA A 653 2.66 -14.83 -44.74
C ALA A 653 3.26 -15.70 -45.86
N THR A 654 3.00 -17.01 -45.88
CA THR A 654 3.43 -17.92 -46.96
C THR A 654 2.73 -17.62 -48.30
N GLU A 655 1.46 -17.23 -48.28
CA GLU A 655 0.77 -16.74 -49.48
C GLU A 655 1.50 -15.51 -50.05
N MET A 656 1.88 -14.57 -49.18
CA MET A 656 2.58 -13.34 -49.56
C MET A 656 4.02 -13.56 -50.06
N THR A 657 4.67 -14.69 -49.75
CA THR A 657 5.96 -15.05 -50.37
C THR A 657 5.80 -15.58 -51.79
N GLY A 658 4.57 -15.83 -52.26
CA GLY A 658 4.28 -16.48 -53.53
C GLY A 658 4.34 -18.02 -53.47
N SER A 659 4.52 -18.61 -52.28
CA SER A 659 4.57 -20.06 -52.08
C SER A 659 3.17 -20.66 -51.98
N TYR A 660 2.35 -20.45 -53.02
CA TYR A 660 0.91 -20.70 -52.97
C TYR A 660 0.52 -22.16 -52.69
N ALA A 661 1.30 -23.14 -53.15
CA ALA A 661 1.05 -24.55 -52.87
C ALA A 661 1.19 -24.88 -51.37
N GLU A 662 2.20 -24.31 -50.71
CA GLU A 662 2.41 -24.47 -49.27
C GLU A 662 1.34 -23.71 -48.47
N ALA A 663 0.98 -22.50 -48.91
CA ALA A 663 -0.11 -21.74 -48.31
C ALA A 663 -1.44 -22.50 -48.37
N SER A 664 -1.75 -23.13 -49.51
CA SER A 664 -2.94 -23.96 -49.70
C SER A 664 -3.00 -25.10 -48.68
N ALA A 665 -1.90 -25.87 -48.54
CA ALA A 665 -1.84 -26.96 -47.58
C ALA A 665 -2.02 -26.47 -46.13
N LEU A 666 -1.50 -25.29 -45.79
CA LEU A 666 -1.72 -24.68 -44.48
C LEU A 666 -3.19 -24.30 -44.26
N PHE A 667 -3.85 -23.70 -45.25
CA PHE A 667 -5.28 -23.35 -45.19
C PHE A 667 -6.18 -24.59 -45.11
N GLU A 668 -5.88 -25.65 -45.87
CA GLU A 668 -6.60 -26.94 -45.79
C GLU A 668 -6.48 -27.57 -44.40
N GLY A 669 -5.28 -27.54 -43.82
CA GLY A 669 -5.05 -28.02 -42.45
C GLY A 669 -5.88 -27.28 -41.40
N MET A 670 -6.30 -26.05 -41.68
CA MET A 670 -7.18 -25.23 -40.83
C MET A 670 -8.67 -25.32 -41.23
N GLN A 671 -9.01 -26.12 -42.25
CA GLN A 671 -10.36 -26.21 -42.83
C GLN A 671 -10.86 -24.89 -43.44
N ALA A 672 -9.95 -23.99 -43.81
CA ALA A 672 -10.23 -22.75 -44.54
C ALA A 672 -10.33 -23.06 -46.04
N ASN A 673 -11.40 -23.77 -46.43
CA ASN A 673 -11.52 -24.39 -47.76
C ASN A 673 -11.52 -23.37 -48.90
N GLU A 674 -12.08 -22.17 -48.69
CA GLU A 674 -12.13 -21.12 -49.71
C GLU A 674 -10.75 -20.52 -49.96
N GLU A 675 -10.00 -20.19 -48.91
CA GLU A 675 -8.64 -19.68 -49.00
C GLU A 675 -7.66 -20.74 -49.53
N ALA A 676 -7.84 -22.00 -49.11
CA ALA A 676 -7.11 -23.14 -49.67
C ALA A 676 -7.33 -23.25 -51.18
N LEU A 677 -8.59 -23.27 -51.64
CA LEU A 677 -8.90 -23.35 -53.06
C LEU A 677 -8.34 -22.15 -53.84
N ARG A 678 -8.47 -20.94 -53.29
CA ARG A 678 -7.94 -19.71 -53.90
C ARG A 678 -6.42 -19.79 -54.08
N THR A 679 -5.70 -20.19 -53.03
CA THR A 679 -4.24 -20.29 -53.08
C THR A 679 -3.77 -21.47 -53.94
N ALA A 680 -4.47 -22.60 -53.91
CA ALA A 680 -4.22 -23.72 -54.82
C ALA A 680 -4.26 -23.27 -56.29
N LEU A 681 -5.27 -22.46 -56.66
CA LEU A 681 -5.41 -21.93 -58.01
C LEU A 681 -4.26 -21.01 -58.44
N LEU A 682 -3.69 -20.24 -57.50
CA LEU A 682 -2.55 -19.36 -57.76
C LEU A 682 -1.23 -20.13 -57.89
N SER A 683 -1.19 -21.41 -57.51
CA SER A 683 0.00 -22.25 -57.58
C SER A 683 0.27 -22.79 -58.98
N GLU A 684 1.55 -23.08 -59.28
CA GLU A 684 1.94 -23.72 -60.54
C GLU A 684 1.38 -25.15 -60.67
N ASN A 685 1.18 -25.84 -59.54
CA ASN A 685 0.72 -27.23 -59.47
C ASN A 685 -0.76 -27.35 -59.08
N TRP A 686 -1.59 -26.38 -59.46
CA TRP A 686 -3.02 -26.33 -59.10
C TRP A 686 -3.78 -27.61 -59.47
N GLN A 687 -3.34 -28.31 -60.53
CA GLN A 687 -3.93 -29.56 -61.02
C GLN A 687 -3.85 -30.70 -60.02
N ASP A 688 -2.80 -30.71 -59.19
CA ASP A 688 -2.57 -31.74 -58.16
C ASP A 688 -3.23 -31.37 -56.83
N LEU A 689 -3.49 -30.08 -56.60
CA LEU A 689 -4.04 -29.55 -55.34
C LEU A 689 -5.57 -29.43 -55.37
N ILE A 690 -6.17 -29.17 -56.53
CA ILE A 690 -7.62 -29.00 -56.66
C ILE A 690 -8.28 -30.33 -57.00
N SER A 691 -9.14 -30.84 -56.11
CA SER A 691 -9.93 -32.04 -56.37
C SER A 691 -10.76 -31.94 -57.65
N ALA A 692 -10.88 -33.05 -58.39
CA ALA A 692 -11.74 -33.16 -59.59
C ALA A 692 -13.23 -32.90 -59.29
N ASP A 693 -13.63 -33.02 -58.03
CA ASP A 693 -14.99 -32.75 -57.54
C ASP A 693 -15.12 -31.35 -56.91
N ALA A 694 -14.06 -30.54 -56.90
CA ALA A 694 -14.10 -29.19 -56.38
C ALA A 694 -15.08 -28.32 -57.20
N PRO A 695 -15.90 -27.47 -56.54
CA PRO A 695 -16.73 -26.48 -57.22
C PRO A 695 -15.91 -25.59 -58.14
N ALA A 696 -16.52 -25.14 -59.25
CA ALA A 696 -15.93 -24.35 -60.33
C ALA A 696 -14.73 -24.99 -61.06
N PHE A 697 -13.61 -25.23 -60.37
CA PHE A 697 -12.33 -25.60 -60.97
C PHE A 697 -12.10 -27.11 -61.11
N GLY A 698 -12.90 -27.98 -60.47
CA GLY A 698 -12.75 -29.43 -60.62
C GLY A 698 -12.94 -29.92 -62.05
N ALA A 699 -13.82 -29.27 -62.83
CA ALA A 699 -13.96 -29.53 -64.26
C ALA A 699 -12.71 -29.16 -65.06
N ALA A 700 -12.03 -28.06 -64.70
CA ALA A 700 -10.76 -27.67 -65.29
C ALA A 700 -9.64 -28.66 -64.93
N THR A 701 -9.61 -29.17 -63.69
CA THR A 701 -8.68 -30.23 -63.27
C THR A 701 -8.89 -31.50 -64.09
N ARG A 702 -10.13 -31.94 -64.31
CA ARG A 702 -10.42 -33.13 -65.14
C ARG A 702 -9.95 -32.98 -66.58
N VAL A 703 -10.10 -31.79 -67.16
CA VAL A 703 -9.60 -31.51 -68.52
C VAL A 703 -8.07 -31.48 -68.56
N ALA A 704 -7.41 -30.91 -67.55
CA ALA A 704 -5.96 -30.90 -67.45
C ALA A 704 -5.38 -32.32 -67.27
N ALA A 705 -5.98 -33.14 -66.41
CA ALA A 705 -5.58 -34.52 -66.17
C ALA A 705 -5.88 -35.47 -67.35
N GLY A 706 -6.89 -35.14 -68.16
CA GLY A 706 -7.33 -35.92 -69.32
C GLY A 706 -6.58 -35.64 -70.63
N GLN A 707 -5.56 -34.78 -70.63
CA GLN A 707 -4.79 -34.49 -71.84
C GLN A 707 -4.03 -35.73 -72.31
N THR A 708 -4.21 -36.08 -73.58
CA THR A 708 -3.62 -37.27 -74.18
C THR A 708 -2.09 -37.13 -74.23
N SER A 709 -1.37 -38.02 -73.55
CA SER A 709 0.10 -37.97 -73.55
C SER A 709 0.66 -38.12 -74.97
N PRO A 710 1.73 -37.39 -75.36
CA PRO A 710 2.29 -37.43 -76.72
C PRO A 710 2.66 -38.83 -77.23
N ALA A 711 2.93 -39.78 -76.32
CA ALA A 711 3.23 -41.16 -76.65
C ALA A 711 1.97 -41.96 -77.06
N ALA A 712 0.85 -41.79 -76.35
CA ALA A 712 -0.43 -42.43 -76.70
C ALA A 712 -1.01 -41.87 -78.02
N ALA A 713 -0.69 -40.59 -78.30
CA ALA A 713 -1.06 -39.90 -79.53
C ALA A 713 -0.35 -40.48 -80.78
N GLN A 714 0.86 -41.02 -80.64
CA GLN A 714 1.64 -41.58 -81.76
C GLN A 714 1.15 -42.96 -82.22
N ASP A 715 0.62 -43.79 -81.31
CA ASP A 715 0.12 -45.14 -81.63
C ASP A 715 -1.28 -45.14 -82.29
N ALA A 716 -2.05 -44.06 -82.17
CA ALA A 716 -3.44 -43.98 -82.63
C ALA A 716 -3.63 -43.63 -84.12
N GLY A 717 -2.56 -43.17 -84.80
CA GLY A 717 -2.61 -42.70 -86.19
C GLY A 717 -3.42 -41.40 -86.41
N PRO A 718 -3.45 -40.85 -87.64
CA PRO A 718 -4.00 -39.51 -87.92
C PRO A 718 -5.49 -39.32 -87.58
N LEU A 719 -6.30 -40.37 -87.74
CA LEU A 719 -7.74 -40.33 -87.42
C LEU A 719 -8.00 -40.44 -85.92
N GLY A 720 -7.24 -41.28 -85.21
CA GLY A 720 -7.32 -41.37 -83.75
C GLY A 720 -6.88 -40.08 -83.06
N LEU A 721 -5.88 -39.38 -83.62
CA LEU A 721 -5.48 -38.04 -83.20
C LEU A 721 -6.60 -37.00 -83.37
N ALA A 722 -7.30 -37.04 -84.50
CA ALA A 722 -8.41 -36.11 -84.77
C ALA A 722 -9.61 -36.36 -83.83
N ASP A 723 -9.92 -37.63 -83.56
CA ASP A 723 -11.00 -38.02 -82.64
C ASP A 723 -10.68 -37.65 -81.17
N ALA A 724 -9.43 -37.86 -80.74
CA ALA A 724 -8.95 -37.43 -79.43
C ALA A 724 -9.01 -35.89 -79.28
N ALA A 725 -8.54 -35.14 -80.28
CA ALA A 725 -8.59 -33.68 -80.26
C ALA A 725 -10.02 -33.12 -80.24
N LEU A 726 -10.98 -33.76 -80.93
CA LEU A 726 -12.40 -33.39 -80.88
C LEU A 726 -12.99 -33.66 -79.49
N THR A 727 -12.63 -34.80 -78.88
CA THR A 727 -13.08 -35.18 -77.53
C THR A 727 -12.51 -34.24 -76.47
N GLU A 728 -11.22 -33.92 -76.54
CA GLU A 728 -10.57 -32.92 -75.67
C GLU A 728 -11.20 -31.52 -75.84
N SER A 729 -11.47 -31.10 -77.09
CA SER A 729 -12.11 -29.81 -77.36
C SER A 729 -13.54 -29.75 -76.78
N ALA A 730 -14.31 -30.84 -76.88
CA ALA A 730 -15.64 -30.92 -76.29
C ALA A 730 -15.58 -30.87 -74.76
N ALA A 731 -14.65 -31.62 -74.15
CA ALA A 731 -14.43 -31.61 -72.69
C ALA A 731 -13.99 -30.23 -72.19
N ALA A 732 -13.08 -29.56 -72.89
CA ALA A 732 -12.61 -28.22 -72.56
C ALA A 732 -13.75 -27.18 -72.63
N ARG A 733 -14.61 -27.24 -73.67
CA ARG A 733 -15.78 -26.35 -73.78
C ARG A 733 -16.79 -26.58 -72.67
N ALA A 734 -17.05 -27.84 -72.30
CA ALA A 734 -17.94 -28.17 -71.19
C ALA A 734 -17.38 -27.69 -69.84
N ALA A 735 -16.07 -27.81 -69.62
CA ALA A 735 -15.42 -27.28 -68.42
C ALA A 735 -15.47 -25.74 -68.36
N LEU A 736 -15.24 -25.05 -69.48
CA LEU A 736 -15.39 -23.59 -69.57
C LEU A 736 -16.83 -23.14 -69.31
N ASP A 737 -17.83 -23.84 -69.86
CA ASP A 737 -19.24 -23.54 -69.61
C ASP A 737 -19.61 -23.76 -68.14
N THR A 738 -19.07 -24.80 -67.50
CA THR A 738 -19.22 -25.01 -66.05
C THR A 738 -18.61 -23.86 -65.26
N LEU A 739 -17.40 -23.43 -65.63
CA LEU A 739 -16.65 -22.37 -64.95
C LEU A 739 -17.31 -20.99 -65.09
N LEU A 740 -17.83 -20.67 -66.28
CA LEU A 740 -18.51 -19.39 -66.56
C LEU A 740 -19.89 -19.30 -65.91
N ASN A 741 -20.55 -20.43 -65.65
CA ASN A 741 -21.87 -20.49 -65.04
C ASN A 741 -21.83 -20.86 -63.54
N ASP A 742 -20.63 -21.06 -62.96
CA ASP A 742 -20.50 -21.39 -61.54
C ASP A 742 -20.81 -20.17 -60.67
N PRO A 743 -21.78 -20.24 -59.75
CA PRO A 743 -22.15 -19.14 -58.86
C PRO A 743 -21.00 -18.58 -58.02
N ILE A 744 -19.98 -19.39 -57.72
CA ILE A 744 -18.83 -19.00 -56.90
C ILE A 744 -17.89 -18.05 -57.65
N LEU A 745 -17.86 -18.13 -58.99
CA LEU A 745 -17.02 -17.28 -59.85
C LEU A 745 -17.77 -16.09 -60.44
N LEU A 746 -19.10 -16.10 -60.38
CA LEU A 746 -19.93 -14.97 -60.73
C LEU A 746 -19.83 -13.94 -59.61
N ILE A 747 -19.04 -12.88 -59.83
CA ILE A 747 -19.00 -11.71 -58.96
C ILE A 747 -20.45 -11.24 -58.75
N SER A 748 -20.96 -11.40 -57.54
CA SER A 748 -22.20 -10.75 -57.13
C SER A 748 -21.91 -9.26 -57.14
N GLY A 749 -22.32 -8.59 -58.21
CA GLY A 749 -22.43 -7.13 -58.27
C GLY A 749 -23.56 -6.66 -57.35
N GLY A 750 -23.43 -6.95 -56.06
CA GLY A 750 -24.14 -6.26 -54.99
C GLY A 750 -23.40 -4.96 -54.76
N ILE A 751 -23.84 -3.89 -55.43
CA ILE A 751 -23.61 -2.56 -54.91
C ILE A 751 -24.46 -2.49 -53.64
N ASP A 752 -23.84 -2.76 -52.50
CA ASP A 752 -24.41 -2.37 -51.21
C ASP A 752 -24.35 -0.85 -51.15
N THR A 753 -25.49 -0.21 -51.47
CA THR A 753 -25.77 1.14 -51.02
C THR A 753 -26.31 1.07 -49.60
N GLU A 754 -25.44 1.24 -48.60
CA GLU A 754 -25.77 1.91 -47.33
C GLU A 754 -24.60 2.83 -46.91
#